data_AF-A0A7C1KH75-F1
#
_entry.id   AF-A0A7C1KH75-F1
#
_cell.length_a   1.000
_cell.length_b   1.000
_cell.length_c   1.000
_cell.angle_alpha   90.00
_cell.angle_beta   90.00
_cell.angle_gamma   90.00
#
_symmetry.space_group_name_H-M   'P 1'
#
loop_
_entity.id
_entity.type
_entity.pdbx_description
1 polymer ?
#
loop_
_entity_poly.entity_id
_entity_poly.type
_entity_poly.pdbx_seq_one_letter_code
_entity_poly.pdbx_strand_id
1 'polypeptide(L)'
;MGIDTGRTWKRFRWLGLLVILLALILSRSELSSLEPTTRTETDLVQWEVATFEADITIPLGHPCMGGGVADAKEIVDPLWAKGFVLRPAGVRQKDDERLASVPAGKSAYFPLVVVALDWCQCNNDSYDRWREALAEAAGTTRERVFLATVHQHDAPICDLRAQQLLDQAGKKGWHCDPQFHETAVQRTVRALRTALDKPKRITHIGLGQAKVERIASNRRVVSADGRISWSRGSRSGDIFNAPEGEIDPWLKTISFWDGDTPILAWSCYAVHPMSYYGQGQVSADFPGLARARRQRDDPRVFQMYFTGCAGDVTAGKYNTGTPENRPQLAERLYQAMLAAWKNTQRFPLQSADFRSAPLYLPPRDEGKFTVAQMRRILADEKATRWQRISAAMGLSWRERVAAGRPIDVPCLDFNRGQALFLVLPAEAFVGYQLAAQKLRPDSFVMAVGFGDGAPGYIPTDRCWKEGYNDDYCWVAPMTDAILLDVLRQVLNVPESDASKVPPPLLAEKTAWNARIPLIRREVIYQELSPTFQWFHPRAAAIPPTGDSPHPTVILTLQKHLVASDYYSGLYVMRSEDLGRTWQGPKPVPELDWIRQPDGTVLAMCDVTPGYHPLTGKVIALGCSVYYDSQGRQLQDRPRCSQVAYAVYDPKTDRWARWQILELPPLEKFQFLARNGCGQWVVENDGSLLVPIYFAPRANMPFAVTVLRCRFDGQKLIYREHGDELFLNEVRGLSEPSLIQCGGMYYLTIRHDRRGYVTRSKDGLHWEPLRPWTFDDGSELGSYNTQQHWVCHEGELYLIYTRRGAQNDHIPRHRAPLWIARVDRDKLQVLRSTEQVVLPERGAMMGNFGAAPVTSREWWITVGENLLPQRTANRTKPDPRGADGSVLLGRLTWPKSER
;
A
#
# COMPACT_ATOMS: atom_id res chain seq x y z
N MET A 1 -81.06 49.37 26.22
CA MET A 1 -81.44 49.63 27.63
C MET A 1 -80.15 49.49 28.43
N GLY A 2 -79.34 50.55 28.60
CA GLY A 2 -79.59 51.70 29.48
C GLY A 2 -79.38 51.21 30.93
N ILE A 3 -78.33 51.60 31.65
CA ILE A 3 -78.17 52.93 32.28
C ILE A 3 -76.78 53.02 32.96
N ASP A 4 -76.15 54.22 32.88
CA ASP A 4 -75.22 54.96 33.78
C ASP A 4 -74.15 54.26 34.63
N THR A 5 -73.03 54.90 35.05
CA THR A 5 -72.36 56.20 34.87
C THR A 5 -70.91 55.95 35.34
N GLY A 6 -69.86 56.41 34.69
CA GLY A 6 -69.24 57.72 34.95
C GLY A 6 -68.56 57.85 36.34
N ARG A 7 -67.24 57.57 36.44
CA ARG A 7 -66.20 58.46 37.02
C ARG A 7 -64.87 57.76 37.34
N THR A 8 -63.81 58.26 36.70
CA THR A 8 -62.45 58.52 37.21
C THR A 8 -61.70 57.43 37.99
N TRP A 9 -60.75 56.81 37.29
CA TRP A 9 -59.30 56.82 37.56
C TRP A 9 -58.79 56.73 39.02
N LYS A 10 -57.80 55.82 39.19
CA LYS A 10 -56.83 55.68 40.29
C LYS A 10 -57.31 54.95 41.54
N ARG A 11 -57.12 53.63 41.52
CA ARG A 11 -56.39 52.81 42.53
C ARG A 11 -56.80 51.35 42.34
N PHE A 12 -56.08 50.61 41.50
CA PHE A 12 -55.87 49.16 41.61
C PHE A 12 -54.96 48.72 40.45
N ARG A 13 -53.70 49.12 40.53
CA ARG A 13 -52.60 48.54 39.73
C ARG A 13 -51.25 48.69 40.46
N TRP A 14 -51.27 48.68 41.79
CA TRP A 14 -50.12 48.96 42.66
C TRP A 14 -49.82 47.86 43.69
N LEU A 15 -50.19 46.61 43.42
CA LEU A 15 -49.62 45.44 44.13
C LEU A 15 -49.13 44.31 43.21
N GLY A 16 -49.43 44.35 41.90
CA GLY A 16 -48.94 43.38 40.91
C GLY A 16 -47.62 43.76 40.21
N LEU A 17 -47.07 44.94 40.49
CA LEU A 17 -45.88 45.48 39.80
C LEU A 17 -44.59 45.46 40.65
N LEU A 18 -44.65 45.14 41.95
CA LEU A 18 -43.45 45.08 42.80
C LEU A 18 -42.80 43.67 42.86
N VAL A 19 -43.56 42.60 42.59
CA VAL A 19 -43.01 41.22 42.52
C VAL A 19 -42.34 40.94 41.16
N ILE A 20 -42.68 41.70 40.12
CA ILE A 20 -42.08 41.54 38.78
C ILE A 20 -40.81 42.41 38.62
N LEU A 21 -40.63 43.49 39.40
CA LEU A 21 -39.45 44.36 39.28
C LEU A 21 -38.22 43.92 40.10
N LEU A 22 -38.38 43.09 41.13
CA LEU A 22 -37.23 42.51 41.88
C LEU A 22 -36.66 41.24 41.21
N ALA A 23 -37.44 40.56 40.37
CA ALA A 23 -36.93 39.48 39.51
C ALA A 23 -36.17 39.99 38.27
N LEU A 24 -36.29 41.27 37.94
CA LEU A 24 -35.65 41.91 36.77
C LEU A 24 -34.37 42.70 37.09
N ILE A 25 -33.96 42.78 38.37
CA ILE A 25 -32.74 43.49 38.79
C ILE A 25 -31.67 42.53 39.39
N LEU A 26 -32.00 41.27 39.69
CA LEU A 26 -31.03 40.25 40.15
C LEU A 26 -30.56 39.24 39.08
N SER A 27 -30.88 39.46 37.80
CA SER A 27 -30.32 38.66 36.69
C SER A 27 -29.38 39.45 35.76
N ARG A 28 -29.00 40.68 36.15
CA ARG A 28 -28.18 41.60 35.33
C ARG A 28 -26.66 41.57 35.62
N SER A 29 -26.12 40.47 36.14
CA SER A 29 -24.66 40.31 36.29
C SER A 29 -24.07 39.01 35.73
N GLU A 30 -24.83 38.22 34.96
CA GLU A 30 -24.28 37.09 34.20
C GLU A 30 -25.08 36.90 32.90
N LEU A 31 -24.84 37.75 31.91
CA LEU A 31 -25.19 37.51 30.50
C LEU A 31 -24.50 38.57 29.65
N SER A 32 -23.17 38.49 29.65
CA SER A 32 -22.32 39.11 28.63
C SER A 32 -22.11 38.08 27.53
N SER A 33 -22.38 38.50 26.29
CA SER A 33 -21.99 37.86 25.02
C SER A 33 -22.52 36.45 24.75
N LEU A 34 -23.80 36.34 24.40
CA LEU A 34 -24.25 35.33 23.44
C LEU A 34 -24.94 36.06 22.29
N GLU A 35 -24.12 36.53 21.34
CA GLU A 35 -24.59 36.87 20.01
C GLU A 35 -25.22 35.62 19.38
N PRO A 36 -26.33 35.74 18.63
CA PRO A 36 -26.83 34.66 17.82
C PRO A 36 -25.81 34.41 16.70
N THR A 37 -24.92 33.44 16.89
CA THR A 37 -24.08 32.91 15.83
C THR A 37 -24.96 32.18 14.83
N THR A 38 -25.55 32.95 13.93
CA THR A 38 -25.95 32.48 12.60
C THR A 38 -24.68 32.12 11.84
N ARG A 39 -24.06 30.98 12.18
CA ARG A 39 -23.11 30.29 11.29
C ARG A 39 -23.91 29.49 10.27
N THR A 40 -24.60 30.21 9.39
CA THR A 40 -25.06 29.69 8.10
C THR A 40 -24.33 30.46 7.00
N GLU A 41 -23.03 30.31 6.99
CA GLU A 41 -22.18 30.43 5.82
C GLU A 41 -21.12 29.36 6.01
N THR A 42 -21.08 28.38 5.10
CA THR A 42 -19.92 27.53 4.94
C THR A 42 -18.72 28.45 4.75
N ASP A 43 -17.81 28.54 5.73
CA ASP A 43 -16.47 29.09 5.51
C ASP A 43 -15.85 28.27 4.38
N LEU A 44 -16.03 28.72 3.13
CA LEU A 44 -15.40 28.13 1.96
C LEU A 44 -13.91 28.27 2.19
N VAL A 45 -13.22 27.13 2.34
CA VAL A 45 -11.76 27.09 2.43
C VAL A 45 -11.21 27.88 1.24
N GLN A 46 -10.61 29.04 1.51
CA GLN A 46 -9.92 29.79 0.48
C GLN A 46 -8.66 29.03 0.11
N TRP A 47 -8.36 28.91 -1.18
CA TRP A 47 -7.19 28.19 -1.67
C TRP A 47 -6.15 29.17 -2.20
N GLU A 48 -4.88 28.82 -2.07
CA GLU A 48 -3.78 29.56 -2.67
C GLU A 48 -2.81 28.62 -3.38
N VAL A 49 -2.08 29.16 -4.36
CA VAL A 49 -1.07 28.46 -5.12
C VAL A 49 0.21 29.26 -5.26
N ALA A 50 1.35 28.59 -5.08
CA ALA A 50 2.68 29.15 -5.29
C ALA A 50 3.38 28.38 -6.43
N THR A 51 3.65 29.05 -7.56
CA THR A 51 4.35 28.46 -8.71
C THR A 51 5.85 28.62 -8.59
N PHE A 52 6.61 27.57 -8.91
CA PHE A 52 8.07 27.58 -8.89
C PHE A 52 8.65 26.92 -10.14
N GLU A 53 9.84 27.36 -10.52
CA GLU A 53 10.64 26.71 -11.56
C GLU A 53 12.13 26.76 -11.23
N ALA A 54 12.87 25.75 -11.70
CA ALA A 54 14.31 25.70 -11.55
C ALA A 54 14.97 25.02 -12.76
N ASP A 55 16.15 25.50 -13.12
CA ASP A 55 16.98 24.89 -14.15
C ASP A 55 17.61 23.58 -13.64
N ILE A 56 17.26 22.49 -14.34
CA ILE A 56 17.73 21.12 -14.09
C ILE A 56 18.44 20.54 -15.32
N THR A 57 18.99 21.41 -16.18
CA THR A 57 19.75 21.04 -17.38
C THR A 57 21.02 20.30 -16.98
N ILE A 58 21.19 19.09 -17.51
CA ILE A 58 22.39 18.29 -17.27
C ILE A 58 23.63 18.95 -17.89
N PRO A 59 24.81 18.84 -17.25
CA PRO A 59 26.04 19.38 -17.80
C PRO A 59 26.53 18.57 -19.01
N LEU A 60 27.40 19.17 -19.82
CA LEU A 60 28.11 18.45 -20.87
C LEU A 60 28.90 17.26 -20.29
N GLY A 61 28.89 16.14 -21.01
CA GLY A 61 29.45 14.86 -20.58
C GLY A 61 28.51 14.00 -19.73
N HIS A 62 27.37 14.53 -19.26
CA HIS A 62 26.40 13.74 -18.51
C HIS A 62 25.66 12.73 -19.42
N PRO A 63 25.37 11.51 -18.95
CA PRO A 63 24.55 10.54 -19.69
C PRO A 63 23.14 11.04 -20.01
N CYS A 64 22.77 10.97 -21.29
CA CYS A 64 21.38 11.05 -21.76
C CYS A 64 20.77 9.64 -21.81
N MET A 65 19.45 9.52 -21.59
CA MET A 65 18.74 8.25 -21.46
C MET A 65 19.46 7.27 -20.50
N GLY A 66 20.06 7.80 -19.43
CA GLY A 66 20.82 7.03 -18.45
C GLY A 66 22.03 6.28 -19.03
N GLY A 67 22.58 6.72 -20.16
CA GLY A 67 23.70 6.07 -20.86
C GLY A 67 23.26 5.12 -21.99
N GLY A 68 21.97 5.09 -22.33
CA GLY A 68 21.43 4.35 -23.49
C GLY A 68 21.66 5.03 -24.84
N VAL A 69 21.94 6.33 -24.83
CA VAL A 69 22.30 7.13 -26.03
C VAL A 69 23.60 7.90 -25.79
N ALA A 70 24.04 8.71 -26.76
CA ALA A 70 25.23 9.54 -26.59
C ALA A 70 25.11 10.48 -25.37
N ASP A 71 26.19 10.62 -24.61
CA ASP A 71 26.28 11.60 -23.53
C ASP A 71 26.11 13.03 -24.08
N ALA A 72 25.75 13.97 -23.21
CA ALA A 72 25.52 15.37 -23.56
C ALA A 72 26.77 16.01 -24.19
N LYS A 73 26.63 16.50 -25.43
CA LYS A 73 27.67 17.22 -26.20
C LYS A 73 27.29 18.67 -26.44
N GLU A 74 26.00 18.96 -26.49
CA GLU A 74 25.43 20.27 -26.76
C GLU A 74 24.16 20.45 -25.93
N ILE A 75 23.88 21.69 -25.52
CA ILE A 75 22.60 22.08 -24.92
C ILE A 75 21.83 22.89 -25.96
N VAL A 76 20.82 22.27 -26.57
CA VAL A 76 19.95 22.89 -27.56
C VAL A 76 18.80 23.63 -26.88
N ASP A 77 18.18 23.00 -25.88
CA ASP A 77 17.15 23.62 -25.04
C ASP A 77 17.46 23.39 -23.56
N PRO A 78 17.17 24.38 -22.68
CA PRO A 78 17.24 24.16 -21.24
C PRO A 78 16.14 23.19 -20.76
N LEU A 79 16.45 22.43 -19.71
CA LEU A 79 15.53 21.52 -19.04
C LEU A 79 15.10 22.12 -17.69
N TRP A 80 13.80 22.10 -17.41
CA TRP A 80 13.21 22.71 -16.22
C TRP A 80 12.52 21.69 -15.30
N ALA A 81 12.65 21.91 -14.00
CA ALA A 81 11.65 21.49 -13.04
C ALA A 81 10.61 22.61 -12.95
N LYS A 82 9.34 22.32 -13.26
CA LYS A 82 8.25 23.30 -13.16
C LYS A 82 7.16 22.73 -12.27
N GLY A 83 6.69 23.50 -11.31
CA GLY A 83 5.70 23.01 -10.36
C GLY A 83 4.93 24.08 -9.63
N PHE A 84 4.01 23.62 -8.78
CA PHE A 84 3.29 24.48 -7.87
C PHE A 84 3.01 23.79 -6.53
N VAL A 85 2.80 24.60 -5.49
CA VAL A 85 2.30 24.18 -4.19
C VAL A 85 0.88 24.70 -4.02
N LEU A 86 -0.08 23.81 -3.78
CA LEU A 86 -1.49 24.12 -3.49
C LEU A 86 -1.74 23.94 -1.99
N ARG A 87 -2.37 24.91 -1.34
CA ARG A 87 -2.74 24.84 0.09
C ARG A 87 -3.97 25.70 0.42
N PRO A 88 -4.65 25.44 1.55
CA PRO A 88 -5.58 26.41 2.12
C PRO A 88 -4.88 27.72 2.49
N ALA A 89 -5.56 28.85 2.27
CA ALA A 89 -5.09 30.17 2.64
C ALA A 89 -4.87 30.28 4.14
N GLY A 90 -3.85 31.03 4.55
CA GLY A 90 -3.55 31.29 5.96
C GLY A 90 -2.93 30.11 6.74
N VAL A 91 -2.85 28.91 6.15
CA VAL A 91 -2.15 27.78 6.78
C VAL A 91 -0.66 27.87 6.45
N ARG A 92 0.15 28.19 7.47
CA ARG A 92 1.62 28.11 7.42
C ARG A 92 2.09 27.10 8.47
N GLN A 93 2.82 26.07 8.05
CA GLN A 93 3.48 25.17 8.98
C GLN A 93 4.75 25.85 9.52
N LYS A 94 5.07 25.67 10.81
CA LYS A 94 6.33 26.15 11.39
C LYS A 94 7.47 25.20 11.02
N ASP A 95 8.65 25.74 10.73
CA ASP A 95 9.83 25.01 10.24
C ASP A 95 10.33 23.88 11.16
N ASP A 96 9.96 23.88 12.46
CA ASP A 96 10.46 22.94 13.47
C ASP A 96 9.52 21.76 13.81
N GLU A 97 8.30 21.72 13.27
CA GLU A 97 7.43 20.55 13.43
C GLU A 97 7.83 19.48 12.40
N ARG A 98 8.55 18.45 12.84
CA ARG A 98 8.81 17.26 12.02
C ARG A 98 7.53 16.81 11.32
N LEU A 99 7.64 16.50 10.03
CA LEU A 99 6.61 15.92 9.18
C LEU A 99 6.20 14.53 9.69
N ALA A 100 5.39 14.49 10.74
CA ALA A 100 4.66 13.29 11.12
C ALA A 100 3.67 12.94 10.00
N SER A 101 3.17 11.70 10.01
CA SER A 101 2.03 11.31 9.19
C SER A 101 0.89 12.32 9.38
N VAL A 102 0.34 12.85 8.28
CA VAL A 102 -0.79 13.77 8.30
C VAL A 102 -1.93 13.13 9.10
N PRO A 103 -2.37 13.70 10.24
CA PRO A 103 -3.40 13.09 11.06
C PRO A 103 -4.68 12.84 10.25
N ALA A 104 -5.30 11.68 10.47
CA ALA A 104 -6.58 11.36 9.84
C ALA A 104 -7.60 12.48 10.08
N GLY A 105 -8.32 12.89 9.03
CA GLY A 105 -9.28 14.00 9.09
C GLY A 105 -8.67 15.41 9.02
N LYS A 106 -7.34 15.58 9.06
CA LYS A 106 -6.66 16.88 8.84
C LYS A 106 -6.02 17.01 7.46
N SER A 107 -6.28 16.06 6.57
CA SER A 107 -5.64 15.93 5.26
C SER A 107 -5.86 17.15 4.34
N ALA A 108 -6.99 17.83 4.45
CA ALA A 108 -7.31 19.02 3.66
C ALA A 108 -6.43 20.24 4.01
N TYR A 109 -5.78 20.24 5.18
CA TYR A 109 -4.99 21.37 5.68
C TYR A 109 -3.50 21.33 5.31
N PHE A 110 -3.03 20.23 4.71
CA PHE A 110 -1.62 20.07 4.36
C PHE A 110 -1.36 20.41 2.90
N PRO A 111 -0.25 21.11 2.57
CA PRO A 111 0.13 21.45 1.21
C PRO A 111 0.26 20.22 0.29
N LEU A 112 -0.01 20.43 -0.99
CA LEU A 112 0.20 19.47 -2.07
C LEU A 112 1.20 20.06 -3.05
N VAL A 113 2.16 19.26 -3.53
CA VAL A 113 3.15 19.70 -4.51
C VAL A 113 2.90 18.96 -5.81
N VAL A 114 2.83 19.68 -6.93
CA VAL A 114 2.72 19.11 -8.27
C VAL A 114 3.91 19.59 -9.08
N VAL A 115 4.70 18.68 -9.66
CA VAL A 115 5.94 19.02 -10.36
C VAL A 115 6.16 18.12 -11.57
N ALA A 116 6.55 18.75 -12.69
CA ALA A 116 7.01 18.09 -13.90
C ALA A 116 8.52 18.34 -14.06
N LEU A 117 9.27 17.28 -14.37
CA LEU A 117 10.70 17.38 -14.69
C LEU A 117 10.89 17.18 -16.19
N ASP A 118 11.61 18.08 -16.85
CA ASP A 118 12.09 17.93 -18.23
C ASP A 118 13.21 16.88 -18.35
N TRP A 119 13.03 15.71 -17.75
CA TRP A 119 13.95 14.58 -17.79
C TRP A 119 13.34 13.40 -18.53
N CYS A 120 14.17 12.41 -18.86
CA CYS A 120 13.70 11.15 -19.43
C CYS A 120 12.96 10.36 -18.37
N GLN A 121 13.61 10.02 -17.25
CA GLN A 121 12.96 9.32 -16.13
C GLN A 121 13.64 9.65 -14.79
N CYS A 122 12.92 9.45 -13.71
CA CYS A 122 13.41 9.54 -12.33
C CYS A 122 12.93 8.29 -11.59
N ASN A 123 13.85 7.47 -11.09
CA ASN A 123 13.58 6.11 -10.69
C ASN A 123 13.99 5.85 -9.23
N ASN A 124 13.25 4.99 -8.52
CA ASN A 124 13.62 4.46 -7.21
C ASN A 124 14.08 5.55 -6.23
N ASP A 125 15.30 5.42 -5.70
CA ASP A 125 15.89 6.32 -4.72
C ASP A 125 16.02 7.75 -5.23
N SER A 126 16.20 7.98 -6.54
CA SER A 126 16.15 9.32 -7.12
C SER A 126 14.75 9.92 -6.99
N TYR A 127 13.72 9.16 -7.35
CA TYR A 127 12.32 9.60 -7.28
C TYR A 127 11.90 9.90 -5.84
N ASP A 128 12.23 9.02 -4.90
CA ASP A 128 11.96 9.20 -3.48
C ASP A 128 12.70 10.42 -2.92
N ARG A 129 13.99 10.60 -3.26
CA ARG A 129 14.79 11.76 -2.84
C ARG A 129 14.18 13.09 -3.27
N TRP A 130 13.71 13.20 -4.52
CA TRP A 130 13.03 14.40 -5.01
C TRP A 130 11.76 14.70 -4.21
N ARG A 131 10.92 13.69 -3.99
CA ARG A 131 9.65 13.87 -3.27
C ARG A 131 9.88 14.24 -1.81
N GLU A 132 10.84 13.61 -1.14
CA GLU A 132 11.22 13.94 0.24
C GLU A 132 11.68 15.41 0.37
N ALA A 133 12.58 15.87 -0.52
CA ALA A 133 13.10 17.23 -0.46
C ALA A 133 11.99 18.28 -0.68
N LEU A 134 11.14 18.06 -1.67
CA LEU A 134 10.05 18.98 -2.00
C LEU A 134 8.95 18.96 -0.93
N ALA A 135 8.69 17.79 -0.35
CA ALA A 135 7.75 17.64 0.76
C ALA A 135 8.23 18.40 2.01
N GLU A 136 9.50 18.23 2.37
CA GLU A 136 10.14 18.99 3.45
C GLU A 136 10.04 20.50 3.20
N ALA A 137 10.40 20.95 2.00
CA ALA A 137 10.36 22.35 1.62
C ALA A 137 8.94 22.96 1.65
N ALA A 138 7.92 22.14 1.37
CA ALA A 138 6.53 22.56 1.34
C ALA A 138 5.79 22.39 2.66
N GLY A 139 6.37 21.71 3.67
CA GLY A 139 5.65 21.36 4.90
C GLY A 139 4.57 20.28 4.65
N THR A 140 4.92 19.22 3.93
CA THR A 140 4.00 18.11 3.64
C THR A 140 4.74 16.76 3.60
N THR A 141 4.05 15.65 3.32
CA THR A 141 4.70 14.32 3.19
C THR A 141 4.97 13.96 1.73
N ARG A 142 5.92 13.05 1.48
CA ARG A 142 6.30 12.64 0.12
C ARG A 142 5.11 12.14 -0.70
N GLU A 143 4.12 11.49 -0.07
CA GLU A 143 2.91 10.97 -0.72
C GLU A 143 2.09 12.08 -1.39
N ARG A 144 2.21 13.32 -0.89
CA ARG A 144 1.54 14.53 -1.39
C ARG A 144 2.32 15.30 -2.45
N VAL A 145 3.46 14.74 -2.88
CA VAL A 145 4.23 15.24 -4.01
C VAL A 145 3.91 14.41 -5.25
N PHE A 146 3.22 15.01 -6.19
CA PHE A 146 2.90 14.48 -7.52
C PHE A 146 4.06 14.84 -8.44
N LEU A 147 4.95 13.88 -8.68
CA LEU A 147 6.12 14.05 -9.52
C LEU A 147 5.98 13.18 -10.76
N ALA A 148 6.17 13.76 -11.94
CA ALA A 148 6.33 13.00 -13.17
C ALA A 148 7.38 13.65 -14.08
N THR A 149 7.95 12.85 -14.97
CA THR A 149 8.88 13.32 -15.99
C THR A 149 8.18 13.53 -17.33
N VAL A 150 8.69 14.43 -18.16
CA VAL A 150 8.13 14.67 -19.51
C VAL A 150 8.52 13.54 -20.48
N HIS A 151 9.66 12.87 -20.25
CA HIS A 151 10.11 11.66 -20.94
C HIS A 151 10.86 11.82 -22.28
N GLN A 152 11.41 13.00 -22.56
CA GLN A 152 12.34 13.19 -23.70
C GLN A 152 13.63 12.40 -23.51
N HIS A 153 14.18 11.87 -24.60
CA HIS A 153 15.32 10.95 -24.54
C HIS A 153 16.70 11.63 -24.64
N ASP A 154 16.78 12.87 -25.12
CA ASP A 154 17.98 13.72 -24.95
C ASP A 154 17.97 14.45 -23.59
N ALA A 155 17.65 13.70 -22.54
CA ALA A 155 17.60 14.13 -21.15
C ALA A 155 17.96 12.92 -20.24
N PRO A 156 18.26 13.11 -18.95
CA PRO A 156 18.77 12.02 -18.12
C PRO A 156 17.68 11.03 -17.70
N ILE A 157 18.10 9.79 -17.45
CA ILE A 157 17.44 8.87 -16.52
C ILE A 157 18.30 8.87 -15.27
N CYS A 158 17.70 9.05 -14.10
CA CYS A 158 18.40 9.02 -12.82
C CYS A 158 17.83 7.91 -11.92
N ASP A 159 18.69 6.97 -11.52
CA ASP A 159 18.50 5.99 -10.45
C ASP A 159 19.77 5.97 -9.58
N LEU A 160 19.73 6.66 -8.44
CA LEU A 160 20.86 6.75 -7.50
C LEU A 160 21.34 5.37 -7.05
N ARG A 161 20.44 4.41 -6.86
CA ARG A 161 20.80 3.08 -6.38
C ARG A 161 21.45 2.25 -7.49
N ALA A 162 20.96 2.35 -8.72
CA ALA A 162 21.64 1.75 -9.87
C ALA A 162 23.04 2.32 -10.07
N GLN A 163 23.23 3.64 -9.91
CA GLN A 163 24.56 4.25 -9.98
C GLN A 163 25.48 3.75 -8.85
N GLN A 164 24.98 3.57 -7.63
CA GLN A 164 25.78 2.96 -6.55
C GLN A 164 26.22 1.52 -6.89
N LEU A 165 25.34 0.71 -7.49
CA LEU A 165 25.70 -0.64 -7.94
C LEU A 165 26.78 -0.61 -9.04
N LEU A 166 26.72 0.37 -9.94
CA LEU A 166 27.74 0.60 -10.97
C LEU A 166 29.07 1.09 -10.37
N ASP A 167 29.03 1.95 -9.35
CA ASP A 167 30.22 2.41 -8.64
C ASP A 167 30.98 1.24 -7.99
N GLN A 168 30.24 0.29 -7.40
CA GLN A 168 30.82 -0.95 -6.85
C GLN A 168 31.49 -1.81 -7.92
N ALA A 169 31.07 -1.70 -9.18
CA ALA A 169 31.69 -2.34 -10.34
C ALA A 169 32.76 -1.45 -11.03
N GLY A 170 33.14 -0.33 -10.41
CA GLY A 170 34.14 0.61 -10.93
C GLY A 170 33.65 1.51 -12.08
N LYS A 171 32.33 1.68 -12.23
CA LYS A 171 31.67 2.39 -13.35
C LYS A 171 31.02 3.71 -12.91
N LYS A 172 31.85 4.60 -12.36
CA LYS A 172 31.42 5.92 -11.86
C LYS A 172 30.82 6.77 -12.96
N GLY A 173 29.66 7.38 -12.70
CA GLY A 173 28.97 8.30 -13.59
C GLY A 173 28.43 7.68 -14.89
N TRP A 174 28.44 6.35 -15.02
CA TRP A 174 27.98 5.68 -16.25
C TRP A 174 26.48 5.84 -16.49
N HIS A 175 25.69 5.88 -15.42
CA HIS A 175 24.23 6.00 -15.48
C HIS A 175 23.74 7.41 -15.18
N CYS A 176 24.18 8.00 -14.05
CA CYS A 176 23.87 9.37 -13.68
C CYS A 176 24.98 9.97 -12.79
N ASP A 177 25.00 11.29 -12.64
CA ASP A 177 25.85 11.99 -11.68
C ASP A 177 25.08 12.28 -10.37
N PRO A 178 25.41 11.62 -9.24
CA PRO A 178 24.75 11.86 -7.96
C PRO A 178 24.90 13.30 -7.43
N GLN A 179 26.03 13.96 -7.71
CA GLN A 179 26.27 15.34 -7.25
C GLN A 179 25.41 16.33 -8.04
N PHE A 180 25.33 16.18 -9.35
CA PHE A 180 24.43 16.98 -10.17
C PHE A 180 22.96 16.74 -9.78
N HIS A 181 22.56 15.48 -9.57
CA HIS A 181 21.22 15.14 -9.13
C HIS A 181 20.81 15.92 -7.87
N GLU A 182 21.65 15.88 -6.82
CA GLU A 182 21.40 16.63 -5.59
C GLU A 182 21.39 18.15 -5.84
N THR A 183 22.25 18.66 -6.71
CA THR A 183 22.25 20.08 -7.09
C THR A 183 20.92 20.50 -7.73
N ALA A 184 20.36 19.70 -8.64
CA ALA A 184 19.08 19.94 -9.29
C ALA A 184 17.91 19.92 -8.28
N VAL A 185 17.91 18.94 -7.35
CA VAL A 185 16.95 18.87 -6.23
C VAL A 185 16.98 20.16 -5.41
N GLN A 186 18.16 20.58 -4.96
CA GLN A 186 18.31 21.73 -4.07
C GLN A 186 18.01 23.07 -4.75
N ARG A 187 18.28 23.20 -6.06
CA ARG A 187 17.83 24.36 -6.84
C ARG A 187 16.31 24.47 -6.84
N THR A 188 15.62 23.35 -7.04
CA THR A 188 14.16 23.29 -7.04
C THR A 188 13.57 23.55 -5.66
N VAL A 189 14.16 22.99 -4.60
CA VAL A 189 13.79 23.27 -3.21
C VAL A 189 13.87 24.75 -2.88
N ARG A 190 14.95 25.43 -3.30
CA ARG A 190 15.08 26.89 -3.11
C ARG A 190 14.00 27.66 -3.86
N ALA A 191 13.76 27.32 -5.13
CA ALA A 191 12.71 27.95 -5.92
C ALA A 191 11.31 27.77 -5.30
N LEU A 192 11.02 26.56 -4.79
CA LEU A 192 9.79 26.26 -4.08
C LEU A 192 9.65 27.12 -2.82
N ARG A 193 10.67 27.16 -1.95
CA ARG A 193 10.64 27.96 -0.71
C ARG A 193 10.39 29.43 -1.02
N THR A 194 11.10 30.00 -2.00
CA THR A 194 10.88 31.39 -2.44
C THR A 194 9.46 31.62 -2.98
N ALA A 195 8.88 30.66 -3.68
CA ALA A 195 7.51 30.78 -4.19
C ALA A 195 6.46 30.84 -3.06
N LEU A 196 6.70 30.14 -1.94
CA LEU A 196 5.76 30.10 -0.81
C LEU A 196 5.57 31.44 -0.09
N ASP A 197 6.49 32.39 -0.28
CA ASP A 197 6.40 33.75 0.27
C ASP A 197 5.37 34.62 -0.47
N LYS A 198 5.02 34.25 -1.71
CA LYS A 198 4.12 35.03 -2.59
C LYS A 198 3.06 34.15 -3.23
N PRO A 199 2.23 33.45 -2.43
CA PRO A 199 1.16 32.63 -2.97
C PRO A 199 0.08 33.51 -3.62
N LYS A 200 -0.60 32.99 -4.65
CA LYS A 200 -1.72 33.64 -5.32
C LYS A 200 -3.02 32.95 -4.91
N ARG A 201 -4.06 33.73 -4.64
CA ARG A 201 -5.41 33.20 -4.34
C ARG A 201 -5.96 32.42 -5.53
N ILE A 202 -6.70 31.35 -5.27
CA ILE A 202 -7.45 30.59 -6.27
C ILE A 202 -8.94 30.69 -5.93
N THR A 203 -9.73 31.01 -6.95
CA THR A 203 -11.18 31.09 -6.88
C THR A 203 -11.86 30.05 -7.78
N HIS A 204 -11.22 29.72 -8.91
CA HIS A 204 -11.78 28.77 -9.88
C HIS A 204 -10.73 27.78 -10.38
N ILE A 205 -11.22 26.59 -10.72
CA ILE A 205 -10.54 25.64 -11.60
C ILE A 205 -11.07 25.81 -13.02
N GLY A 206 -10.20 25.67 -14.01
CA GLY A 206 -10.59 25.62 -15.43
C GLY A 206 -10.29 24.25 -16.01
N LEU A 207 -11.25 23.68 -16.73
CA LEU A 207 -11.15 22.38 -17.39
C LEU A 207 -11.31 22.55 -18.90
N GLY A 208 -10.26 22.23 -19.65
CA GLY A 208 -10.23 22.37 -21.11
C GLY A 208 -9.70 21.10 -21.78
N GLN A 209 -10.19 20.80 -22.98
CA GLN A 209 -9.66 19.72 -23.80
C GLN A 209 -9.78 20.03 -25.29
N ALA A 210 -8.86 19.47 -26.07
CA ALA A 210 -8.90 19.52 -27.52
C ALA A 210 -8.27 18.27 -28.12
N LYS A 211 -8.77 17.86 -29.29
CA LYS A 211 -8.22 16.74 -30.03
C LYS A 211 -6.87 17.15 -30.64
N VAL A 212 -5.87 16.31 -30.49
CA VAL A 212 -4.55 16.50 -31.12
C VAL A 212 -4.58 15.82 -32.48
N GLU A 213 -4.25 16.58 -33.52
CA GLU A 213 -4.24 16.08 -34.89
C GLU A 213 -2.82 15.65 -35.30
N ARG A 214 -2.69 14.38 -35.72
CA ARG A 214 -1.51 13.84 -36.40
C ARG A 214 -0.21 13.93 -35.59
N ILE A 215 -0.23 13.43 -34.35
CA ILE A 215 0.97 13.23 -33.52
C ILE A 215 1.08 11.77 -33.08
N ALA A 216 0.13 11.27 -32.30
CA ALA A 216 0.22 9.95 -31.68
C ALA A 216 -0.12 8.79 -32.63
N SER A 217 0.52 7.65 -32.36
CA SER A 217 0.24 6.35 -32.96
C SER A 217 0.71 5.24 -32.03
N ASN A 218 -0.03 4.13 -31.94
CA ASN A 218 0.30 3.01 -31.07
C ASN A 218 1.39 2.11 -31.69
N ARG A 219 2.30 1.58 -30.86
CA ARG A 219 3.34 0.61 -31.25
C ARG A 219 2.75 -0.69 -31.80
N ARG A 220 1.56 -1.08 -31.32
CA ARG A 220 0.76 -2.22 -31.75
C ARG A 220 0.13 -1.95 -33.11
N VAL A 221 0.75 -2.50 -34.15
CA VAL A 221 0.24 -2.47 -35.52
C VAL A 221 -0.46 -3.78 -35.83
N VAL A 222 -1.69 -3.71 -36.36
CA VAL A 222 -2.40 -4.86 -36.95
C VAL A 222 -2.39 -4.66 -38.46
N SER A 223 -1.76 -5.57 -39.19
CA SER A 223 -1.81 -5.58 -40.65
C SER A 223 -3.19 -6.04 -41.16
N ALA A 224 -3.45 -5.83 -42.46
CA ALA A 224 -4.73 -6.17 -43.08
C ALA A 224 -5.08 -7.66 -42.99
N ASP A 225 -4.09 -8.54 -42.89
CA ASP A 225 -4.22 -10.00 -42.68
C ASP A 225 -4.38 -10.41 -41.20
N GLY A 226 -4.45 -9.44 -40.28
CA GLY A 226 -4.65 -9.68 -38.85
C GLY A 226 -3.37 -9.95 -38.05
N ARG A 227 -2.18 -9.96 -38.68
CA ARG A 227 -0.92 -10.15 -37.96
C ARG A 227 -0.57 -8.93 -37.10
N ILE A 228 -0.10 -9.20 -35.88
CA ILE A 228 0.32 -8.16 -34.93
C ILE A 228 1.83 -7.94 -35.05
N SER A 229 2.24 -6.68 -35.09
CA SER A 229 3.63 -6.24 -34.98
C SER A 229 3.78 -5.14 -33.92
N TRP A 230 4.88 -5.19 -33.18
CA TRP A 230 5.28 -4.18 -32.19
C TRP A 230 6.41 -3.28 -32.69
N SER A 231 6.75 -3.35 -33.98
CA SER A 231 7.94 -2.70 -34.57
C SER A 231 7.76 -1.21 -34.89
N ARG A 232 6.59 -0.61 -34.65
CA ARG A 232 6.40 0.84 -34.83
C ARG A 232 7.04 1.59 -33.65
N GLY A 233 8.23 2.12 -33.86
CA GLY A 233 8.91 3.03 -32.93
C GLY A 233 8.59 4.49 -33.20
N SER A 234 9.22 5.40 -32.45
CA SER A 234 8.93 6.84 -32.55
C SER A 234 9.38 7.50 -33.85
N ARG A 235 10.26 6.88 -34.65
CA ARG A 235 10.79 7.40 -35.91
C ARG A 235 10.44 6.54 -37.14
N SER A 236 9.37 5.75 -37.04
CA SER A 236 9.05 4.77 -38.08
C SER A 236 8.53 5.38 -39.38
N GLY A 237 7.98 6.60 -39.37
CA GLY A 237 7.15 7.09 -40.47
C GLY A 237 5.88 6.24 -40.68
N ASP A 238 5.16 6.48 -41.77
CA ASP A 238 3.95 5.74 -42.13
C ASP A 238 4.26 4.41 -42.87
N ILE A 239 5.31 3.70 -42.44
CA ILE A 239 5.84 2.51 -43.13
C ILE A 239 4.89 1.30 -43.13
N PHE A 240 3.83 1.34 -42.32
CA PHE A 240 2.81 0.28 -42.25
C PHE A 240 1.53 0.62 -43.01
N ASN A 241 1.35 1.89 -43.43
CA ASN A 241 0.07 2.44 -43.90
C ASN A 241 -1.14 2.01 -43.05
N ALA A 242 -0.90 1.80 -41.75
CA ALA A 242 -1.87 1.25 -40.81
C ALA A 242 -2.51 2.39 -40.01
N PRO A 243 -3.72 2.21 -39.46
CA PRO A 243 -4.33 3.19 -38.56
C PRO A 243 -3.42 3.59 -37.39
N GLU A 244 -3.78 4.68 -36.70
CA GLU A 244 -3.06 5.14 -35.51
C GLU A 244 -3.02 4.05 -34.43
N GLY A 245 -4.06 3.23 -34.31
CA GLY A 245 -4.16 2.20 -33.26
C GLY A 245 -4.85 2.75 -32.01
N GLU A 246 -4.64 2.11 -30.86
CA GLU A 246 -5.20 2.57 -29.58
C GLU A 246 -4.42 3.76 -29.06
N ILE A 247 -5.04 4.94 -29.03
CA ILE A 247 -4.47 6.17 -28.49
C ILE A 247 -5.52 6.89 -27.64
N ASP A 248 -5.09 7.79 -26.76
CA ASP A 248 -5.95 8.87 -26.26
C ASP A 248 -5.73 10.10 -27.14
N PRO A 249 -6.71 10.49 -28.00
CA PRO A 249 -6.51 11.58 -28.94
C PRO A 249 -6.68 12.97 -28.29
N TRP A 250 -7.00 13.04 -26.99
CA TRP A 250 -7.31 14.30 -26.32
C TRP A 250 -6.11 14.86 -25.55
N LEU A 251 -5.73 16.09 -25.86
CA LEU A 251 -4.96 16.92 -24.94
C LEU A 251 -5.92 17.50 -23.90
N LYS A 252 -5.58 17.32 -22.63
CA LYS A 252 -6.35 17.84 -21.49
C LYS A 252 -5.56 18.95 -20.80
N THR A 253 -6.24 19.98 -20.32
CA THR A 253 -5.65 21.10 -19.59
C THR A 253 -6.48 21.37 -18.33
N ILE A 254 -5.81 21.43 -17.18
CA ILE A 254 -6.39 21.97 -15.93
C ILE A 254 -5.68 23.29 -15.64
N SER A 255 -6.43 24.27 -15.11
CA SER A 255 -5.91 25.61 -14.81
C SER A 255 -6.47 26.17 -13.51
N PHE A 256 -5.75 27.10 -12.89
CA PHE A 256 -6.20 27.87 -11.73
C PHE A 256 -6.37 29.35 -12.06
N TRP A 257 -7.37 29.97 -11.42
CA TRP A 257 -7.79 31.35 -11.69
C TRP A 257 -8.12 32.12 -10.42
N ASP A 258 -7.82 33.42 -10.40
CA ASP A 258 -8.33 34.41 -9.44
C ASP A 258 -9.32 35.34 -10.16
N GLY A 259 -10.61 35.12 -9.96
CA GLY A 259 -11.66 35.68 -10.82
C GLY A 259 -11.41 35.34 -12.29
N ASP A 260 -11.24 36.37 -13.10
CA ASP A 260 -10.93 36.29 -14.53
C ASP A 260 -9.42 36.27 -14.85
N THR A 261 -8.56 36.31 -13.82
CA THR A 261 -7.11 36.28 -14.01
C THR A 261 -6.59 34.85 -13.97
N PRO A 262 -6.06 34.31 -15.08
CA PRO A 262 -5.43 32.99 -15.07
C PRO A 262 -4.09 33.04 -14.34
N ILE A 263 -3.80 31.99 -13.57
CA ILE A 263 -2.58 31.89 -12.75
C ILE A 263 -1.61 30.89 -13.35
N LEU A 264 -2.09 29.66 -13.58
CA LEU A 264 -1.30 28.57 -14.15
C LEU A 264 -2.19 27.61 -14.92
N ALA A 265 -1.57 26.88 -15.85
CA ALA A 265 -2.20 25.81 -16.60
C ALA A 265 -1.20 24.66 -16.79
N TRP A 266 -1.66 23.43 -16.57
CA TRP A 266 -0.88 22.24 -16.91
C TRP A 266 -1.65 21.38 -17.91
N SER A 267 -0.95 21.02 -18.99
CA SER A 267 -1.51 20.22 -20.08
C SER A 267 -0.92 18.82 -20.11
N CYS A 268 -1.70 17.86 -20.58
CA CYS A 268 -1.30 16.46 -20.72
C CYS A 268 -1.71 15.92 -22.09
N TYR A 269 -0.81 15.19 -22.76
CA TYR A 269 -1.12 14.39 -23.94
C TYR A 269 -0.30 13.08 -23.95
N ALA A 270 -0.92 11.97 -24.33
CA ALA A 270 -0.29 10.65 -24.30
C ALA A 270 0.52 10.39 -25.57
N VAL A 271 1.81 10.73 -25.55
CA VAL A 271 2.75 10.39 -26.64
C VAL A 271 4.20 10.39 -26.13
N HIS A 272 4.99 9.39 -26.52
CA HIS A 272 6.45 9.43 -26.31
C HIS A 272 7.07 10.65 -26.99
N PRO A 273 7.75 11.55 -26.25
CA PRO A 273 8.32 12.78 -26.78
C PRO A 273 9.69 12.55 -27.42
N MET A 274 9.65 11.82 -28.54
CA MET A 274 10.82 11.37 -29.26
C MET A 274 10.67 11.76 -30.74
N SER A 275 11.11 12.97 -31.07
CA SER A 275 11.22 13.41 -32.47
C SER A 275 12.44 12.74 -33.14
N TYR A 276 13.50 13.48 -33.43
CA TYR A 276 14.84 12.92 -33.54
C TYR A 276 15.49 12.95 -32.15
N TYR A 277 16.39 12.01 -31.84
CA TYR A 277 17.06 11.98 -30.54
C TYR A 277 18.36 11.16 -30.53
N GLY A 278 19.11 11.23 -29.44
CA GLY A 278 20.19 10.31 -29.10
C GLY A 278 21.56 10.68 -29.65
N GLN A 279 21.71 11.92 -30.13
CA GLN A 279 22.96 12.43 -30.71
C GLN A 279 23.80 13.23 -29.69
N GLY A 280 23.33 13.35 -28.44
CA GLY A 280 23.98 14.13 -27.38
C GLY A 280 23.55 15.60 -27.36
N GLN A 281 22.40 15.92 -27.95
CA GLN A 281 21.86 17.28 -28.04
C GLN A 281 20.76 17.46 -27.01
N VAL A 282 21.13 17.91 -25.80
CA VAL A 282 20.18 18.08 -24.69
C VAL A 282 19.05 19.01 -25.13
N SER A 283 17.82 18.49 -25.10
CA SER A 283 16.65 19.15 -25.67
C SER A 283 15.39 18.79 -24.89
N ALA A 284 14.44 19.72 -24.83
CA ALA A 284 13.13 19.51 -24.23
C ALA A 284 12.12 18.85 -25.21
N ASP A 285 12.55 18.55 -26.44
CA ASP A 285 11.80 17.95 -27.55
C ASP A 285 10.46 18.68 -27.84
N PHE A 286 9.62 18.16 -28.73
CA PHE A 286 8.44 18.87 -29.21
C PHE A 286 7.46 19.34 -28.11
N PRO A 287 7.27 18.63 -26.97
CA PRO A 287 6.43 19.16 -25.89
C PRO A 287 7.03 20.33 -25.15
N GLY A 288 8.35 20.29 -24.89
CA GLY A 288 9.06 21.40 -24.27
C GLY A 288 9.02 22.66 -25.13
N LEU A 289 9.21 22.51 -26.44
CA LEU A 289 9.09 23.61 -27.41
C LEU A 289 7.68 24.21 -27.44
N ALA A 290 6.64 23.37 -27.50
CA ALA A 290 5.24 23.80 -27.49
C ALA A 290 4.87 24.55 -26.19
N ARG A 291 5.27 24.01 -25.03
CA ARG A 291 5.06 24.64 -23.72
C ARG A 291 5.82 25.96 -23.60
N ALA A 292 7.08 26.01 -24.02
CA ALA A 292 7.89 27.22 -23.98
C ALA A 292 7.30 28.33 -24.85
N ARG A 293 6.76 27.98 -26.03
CA ARG A 293 6.02 28.93 -26.86
C ARG A 293 4.76 29.43 -26.16
N ARG A 294 3.94 28.52 -25.60
CA ARG A 294 2.73 28.92 -24.87
C ARG A 294 3.03 29.88 -23.71
N GLN A 295 4.14 29.67 -23.00
CA GLN A 295 4.61 30.54 -21.92
C GLN A 295 5.06 31.92 -22.42
N ARG A 296 5.70 32.00 -23.60
CA ARG A 296 6.07 33.29 -24.23
C ARG A 296 4.86 34.07 -24.69
N ASP A 297 3.86 33.39 -25.26
CA ASP A 297 2.67 34.04 -25.81
C ASP A 297 1.73 34.58 -24.71
N ASP A 298 1.67 33.95 -23.54
CA ASP A 298 1.00 34.50 -22.36
C ASP A 298 1.83 34.32 -21.08
N PRO A 299 2.77 35.25 -20.79
CA PRO A 299 3.66 35.17 -19.65
C PRO A 299 2.96 35.17 -18.28
N ARG A 300 1.68 35.58 -18.23
CA ARG A 300 0.91 35.63 -16.98
C ARG A 300 0.50 34.25 -16.49
N VAL A 301 0.37 33.29 -17.41
CA VAL A 301 -0.09 31.94 -17.12
C VAL A 301 1.12 31.02 -17.06
N PHE A 302 1.48 30.58 -15.86
CA PHE A 302 2.56 29.62 -15.68
C PHE A 302 2.21 28.31 -16.40
N GLN A 303 3.03 27.88 -17.36
CA GLN A 303 2.77 26.71 -18.21
C GLN A 303 3.55 25.49 -17.73
N MET A 304 2.82 24.39 -17.51
CA MET A 304 3.37 23.07 -17.24
C MET A 304 2.89 22.07 -18.30
N TYR A 305 3.67 21.02 -18.49
CA TYR A 305 3.32 19.93 -19.38
C TYR A 305 3.66 18.60 -18.71
N PHE A 306 2.76 17.64 -18.86
CA PHE A 306 2.93 16.24 -18.49
C PHE A 306 2.70 15.36 -19.71
N THR A 307 3.32 14.19 -19.71
CA THR A 307 3.03 13.17 -20.72
C THR A 307 2.02 12.18 -20.13
N GLY A 308 1.00 11.84 -20.93
CA GLY A 308 0.03 10.80 -20.59
C GLY A 308 0.67 9.42 -20.48
N CYS A 309 -0.13 8.38 -20.21
CA CYS A 309 0.34 6.99 -20.30
C CYS A 309 0.68 6.67 -21.75
N ALA A 310 1.98 6.66 -22.06
CA ALA A 310 2.46 6.60 -23.43
C ALA A 310 3.41 5.43 -23.68
N GLY A 311 3.52 4.43 -22.80
CA GLY A 311 4.44 3.30 -22.95
C GLY A 311 4.39 2.66 -24.35
N ASP A 312 3.19 2.53 -24.91
CA ASP A 312 2.90 2.02 -26.24
C ASP A 312 2.43 3.07 -27.24
N VAL A 313 2.51 4.37 -26.93
CA VAL A 313 2.11 5.46 -27.82
C VAL A 313 3.31 6.30 -28.23
N THR A 314 3.54 6.44 -29.53
CA THR A 314 4.70 7.12 -30.11
C THR A 314 4.28 8.12 -31.18
N ALA A 315 5.21 8.97 -31.62
CA ALA A 315 5.01 9.83 -32.79
C ALA A 315 5.17 9.09 -34.13
N GLY A 316 5.38 7.77 -34.10
CA GLY A 316 5.94 6.98 -35.19
C GLY A 316 5.31 7.18 -36.56
N LYS A 317 3.97 7.13 -36.64
CA LYS A 317 3.26 7.30 -37.92
C LYS A 317 3.53 8.66 -38.58
N TYR A 318 3.72 9.71 -37.79
CA TYR A 318 3.85 11.09 -38.26
C TYR A 318 5.27 11.66 -38.09
N ASN A 319 6.24 10.81 -37.76
CA ASN A 319 7.62 11.17 -37.51
C ASN A 319 8.56 10.20 -38.22
N THR A 320 9.33 10.72 -39.17
CA THR A 320 10.39 9.98 -39.87
C THR A 320 11.74 10.09 -39.16
N GLY A 321 11.82 10.87 -38.08
CA GLY A 321 13.04 11.07 -37.31
C GLY A 321 14.00 12.10 -37.91
N THR A 322 13.56 12.91 -38.88
CA THR A 322 14.35 14.02 -39.42
C THR A 322 14.22 15.26 -38.53
N PRO A 323 15.21 16.18 -38.55
CA PRO A 323 15.16 17.42 -37.78
C PRO A 323 13.90 18.27 -38.01
N GLU A 324 13.35 18.27 -39.23
CA GLU A 324 12.17 19.04 -39.63
C GLU A 324 10.89 18.55 -38.96
N ASN A 325 10.83 17.29 -38.51
CA ASN A 325 9.64 16.77 -37.82
C ASN A 325 9.46 17.41 -36.44
N ARG A 326 10.52 17.74 -35.70
CA ARG A 326 10.43 18.32 -34.35
C ARG A 326 9.60 19.63 -34.31
N PRO A 327 9.90 20.68 -35.10
CA PRO A 327 9.09 21.90 -35.09
C PRO A 327 7.65 21.67 -35.57
N GLN A 328 7.42 20.72 -36.49
CA GLN A 328 6.06 20.39 -36.96
C GLN A 328 5.22 19.71 -35.88
N LEU A 329 5.79 18.77 -35.15
CA LEU A 329 5.15 18.12 -34.00
C LEU A 329 4.88 19.14 -32.88
N ALA A 330 5.83 20.05 -32.63
CA ALA A 330 5.69 21.10 -31.64
C ALA A 330 4.55 22.07 -32.01
N GLU A 331 4.44 22.45 -33.29
CA GLU A 331 3.35 23.28 -33.80
C GLU A 331 1.99 22.61 -33.58
N ARG A 332 1.83 21.35 -33.97
CA ARG A 332 0.56 20.61 -33.81
C ARG A 332 0.15 20.52 -32.34
N LEU A 333 1.09 20.24 -31.45
CA LEU A 333 0.83 20.15 -30.03
C LEU A 333 0.47 21.53 -29.44
N TYR A 334 1.19 22.57 -29.84
CA TYR A 334 0.90 23.95 -29.45
C TYR A 334 -0.50 24.39 -29.90
N GLN A 335 -0.93 24.07 -31.11
CA GLN A 335 -2.29 24.35 -31.59
C GLN A 335 -3.35 23.64 -30.75
N ALA A 336 -3.10 22.39 -30.35
CA ALA A 336 -3.99 21.69 -29.42
C ALA A 336 -4.02 22.33 -28.03
N MET A 337 -2.89 22.84 -27.52
CA MET A 337 -2.85 23.59 -26.26
C MET A 337 -3.67 24.89 -26.34
N LEU A 338 -3.59 25.62 -27.47
CA LEU A 338 -4.42 26.82 -27.70
C LEU A 338 -5.91 26.46 -27.77
N ALA A 339 -6.25 25.39 -28.48
CA ALA A 339 -7.63 24.94 -28.61
C ALA A 339 -8.20 24.47 -27.26
N ALA A 340 -7.44 23.71 -26.47
CA ALA A 340 -7.85 23.28 -25.14
C ALA A 340 -8.04 24.47 -24.21
N TRP A 341 -7.13 25.46 -24.26
CA TRP A 341 -7.28 26.72 -23.53
C TRP A 341 -8.57 27.46 -23.92
N LYS A 342 -8.84 27.63 -25.22
CA LYS A 342 -10.06 28.25 -25.72
C LYS A 342 -11.34 27.54 -25.27
N ASN A 343 -11.28 26.21 -25.16
CA ASN A 343 -12.40 25.37 -24.70
C ASN A 343 -12.52 25.27 -23.18
N THR A 344 -11.72 26.03 -22.41
CA THR A 344 -11.70 25.91 -20.95
C THR A 344 -13.00 26.44 -20.34
N GLN A 345 -13.68 25.58 -19.59
CA GLN A 345 -14.81 25.96 -18.74
C GLN A 345 -14.35 26.14 -17.30
N ARG A 346 -14.78 27.21 -16.64
CA ARG A 346 -14.38 27.54 -15.26
C ARG A 346 -15.45 27.14 -14.27
N PHE A 347 -15.03 26.59 -13.15
CA PHE A 347 -15.87 26.19 -12.03
C PHE A 347 -15.29 26.74 -10.73
N PRO A 348 -16.10 27.26 -9.80
CA PRO A 348 -15.62 27.66 -8.48
C PRO A 348 -14.87 26.51 -7.81
N LEU A 349 -13.70 26.78 -7.24
CA LEU A 349 -12.95 25.78 -6.48
C LEU A 349 -13.54 25.67 -5.07
N GLN A 350 -14.21 24.56 -4.79
CA GLN A 350 -14.85 24.27 -3.52
C GLN A 350 -14.03 23.32 -2.64
N SER A 351 -13.31 22.38 -3.25
CA SER A 351 -12.49 21.39 -2.54
C SER A 351 -11.34 20.89 -3.39
N ALA A 352 -10.23 20.54 -2.74
CA ALA A 352 -9.10 19.83 -3.30
C ALA A 352 -8.70 18.71 -2.33
N ASP A 353 -9.16 17.49 -2.62
CA ASP A 353 -8.96 16.31 -1.79
C ASP A 353 -7.81 15.45 -2.33
N PHE A 354 -7.06 14.85 -1.41
CA PHE A 354 -5.92 14.01 -1.73
C PHE A 354 -6.19 12.55 -1.36
N ARG A 355 -5.89 11.64 -2.29
CA ARG A 355 -5.84 10.20 -2.06
C ARG A 355 -4.54 9.64 -2.62
N SER A 356 -4.04 8.58 -2.02
CA SER A 356 -2.94 7.79 -2.57
C SER A 356 -3.17 6.33 -2.23
N ALA A 357 -2.84 5.43 -3.14
CA ALA A 357 -2.87 4.00 -2.90
C ALA A 357 -1.51 3.39 -3.25
N PRO A 358 -1.02 2.43 -2.44
CA PRO A 358 0.24 1.78 -2.70
C PRO A 358 0.09 0.68 -3.77
N LEU A 359 0.90 0.75 -4.81
CA LEU A 359 0.97 -0.22 -5.89
C LEU A 359 2.18 -1.13 -5.72
N TYR A 360 1.92 -2.44 -5.67
CA TYR A 360 2.93 -3.48 -5.52
C TYR A 360 3.00 -4.30 -6.81
N LEU A 361 3.96 -3.96 -7.67
CA LEU A 361 4.17 -4.69 -8.91
C LEU A 361 5.16 -5.84 -8.68
N PRO A 362 4.81 -7.09 -9.05
CA PRO A 362 5.74 -8.20 -8.99
C PRO A 362 6.86 -8.01 -10.02
N PRO A 363 8.11 -8.36 -9.70
CA PRO A 363 9.22 -8.28 -10.64
C PRO A 363 9.24 -9.52 -11.56
N ARG A 364 9.76 -9.38 -12.78
CA ARG A 364 10.21 -10.55 -13.55
C ARG A 364 11.32 -11.25 -12.77
N ASP A 365 11.33 -12.58 -12.84
CA ASP A 365 12.30 -13.40 -12.12
C ASP A 365 12.77 -14.62 -12.93
N GLU A 366 12.68 -14.54 -14.26
CA GLU A 366 13.05 -15.63 -15.16
C GLU A 366 14.16 -15.19 -16.12
N GLY A 367 14.99 -16.16 -16.54
CA GLY A 367 16.08 -15.93 -17.48
C GLY A 367 17.00 -14.79 -17.05
N LYS A 368 17.13 -13.77 -17.91
CA LYS A 368 18.01 -12.61 -17.68
C LYS A 368 17.53 -11.64 -16.60
N PHE A 369 16.28 -11.78 -16.14
CA PHE A 369 15.69 -10.92 -15.12
C PHE A 369 15.90 -11.46 -13.69
N THR A 370 16.52 -12.63 -13.54
CA THR A 370 16.91 -13.15 -12.22
C THR A 370 18.00 -12.27 -11.59
N VAL A 371 17.99 -12.15 -10.26
CA VAL A 371 19.03 -11.40 -9.52
C VAL A 371 20.44 -11.91 -9.84
N ALA A 372 20.60 -13.24 -9.92
CA ALA A 372 21.88 -13.87 -10.24
C ALA A 372 22.38 -13.47 -11.64
N GLN A 373 21.51 -13.51 -12.65
CA GLN A 373 21.90 -13.20 -14.02
C GLN A 373 22.16 -11.69 -14.21
N MET A 374 21.38 -10.81 -13.58
CA MET A 374 21.65 -9.37 -13.63
C MET A 374 22.97 -9.00 -12.95
N ARG A 375 23.30 -9.63 -11.80
CA ARG A 375 24.62 -9.46 -11.17
C ARG A 375 25.75 -9.93 -12.09
N ARG A 376 25.56 -11.06 -12.79
CA ARG A 376 26.52 -11.57 -13.77
C ARG A 376 26.70 -10.59 -14.93
N ILE A 377 25.62 -10.06 -15.50
CA ILE A 377 25.68 -9.06 -16.59
C ILE A 377 26.40 -7.78 -16.12
N LEU A 378 26.08 -7.28 -14.93
CA LEU A 378 26.71 -6.09 -14.36
C LEU A 378 28.24 -6.25 -14.19
N ALA A 379 28.69 -7.46 -13.85
CA ALA A 379 30.11 -7.79 -13.69
C ALA A 379 30.83 -8.13 -15.00
N ASP A 380 30.11 -8.44 -16.07
CA ASP A 380 30.70 -8.87 -17.35
C ASP A 380 31.36 -7.68 -18.07
N GLU A 381 32.67 -7.77 -18.28
CA GLU A 381 33.44 -6.75 -19.00
C GLU A 381 33.15 -6.73 -20.51
N LYS A 382 32.58 -7.81 -21.06
CA LYS A 382 32.17 -7.90 -22.47
C LYS A 382 30.76 -7.36 -22.70
N ALA A 383 29.97 -7.18 -21.65
CA ALA A 383 28.63 -6.60 -21.77
C ALA A 383 28.73 -5.11 -22.14
N THR A 384 27.80 -4.64 -22.99
CA THR A 384 27.77 -3.24 -23.41
C THR A 384 27.46 -2.32 -22.22
N ARG A 385 27.79 -1.02 -22.36
CA ARG A 385 27.44 0.01 -21.38
C ARG A 385 25.97 -0.09 -20.99
N TRP A 386 25.07 -0.14 -21.97
CA TRP A 386 23.63 -0.23 -21.73
C TRP A 386 23.21 -1.53 -21.04
N GLN A 387 23.76 -2.69 -21.43
CA GLN A 387 23.41 -3.96 -20.78
C GLN A 387 23.75 -3.95 -19.29
N ARG A 388 24.91 -3.39 -18.92
CA ARG A 388 25.34 -3.26 -17.51
C ARG A 388 24.47 -2.28 -16.74
N ILE A 389 24.14 -1.14 -17.33
CA ILE A 389 23.27 -0.13 -16.73
C ILE A 389 21.83 -0.67 -16.56
N SER A 390 21.28 -1.32 -17.57
CA SER A 390 19.96 -1.97 -17.52
C SER A 390 19.92 -3.06 -16.45
N ALA A 391 20.98 -3.87 -16.30
CA ALA A 391 21.10 -4.82 -15.21
C ALA A 391 21.16 -4.14 -13.82
N ALA A 392 21.84 -3.00 -13.69
CA ALA A 392 21.88 -2.24 -12.44
C ALA A 392 20.51 -1.63 -12.07
N MET A 393 19.78 -1.07 -13.04
CA MET A 393 18.41 -0.57 -12.83
C MET A 393 17.45 -1.70 -12.48
N GLY A 394 17.54 -2.84 -13.18
CA GLY A 394 16.76 -4.04 -12.85
C GLY A 394 17.06 -4.57 -11.45
N LEU A 395 18.33 -4.56 -11.02
CA LEU A 395 18.70 -4.90 -9.64
C LEU A 395 18.10 -3.89 -8.64
N SER A 396 18.21 -2.58 -8.91
CA SER A 396 17.60 -1.53 -8.08
C SER A 396 16.10 -1.78 -7.86
N TRP A 397 15.36 -2.10 -8.94
CA TRP A 397 13.95 -2.52 -8.86
C TRP A 397 13.75 -3.78 -8.01
N ARG A 398 14.57 -4.83 -8.21
CA ARG A 398 14.49 -6.06 -7.39
C ARG A 398 14.69 -5.78 -5.91
N GLU A 399 15.61 -4.89 -5.54
CA GLU A 399 15.85 -4.51 -4.15
C GLU A 399 14.64 -3.76 -3.57
N ARG A 400 14.00 -2.87 -4.34
CA ARG A 400 12.75 -2.20 -3.94
C ARG A 400 11.63 -3.19 -3.64
N VAL A 401 11.37 -4.13 -4.57
CA VAL A 401 10.33 -5.15 -4.39
C VAL A 401 10.66 -6.06 -3.21
N ALA A 402 11.90 -6.54 -3.09
CA ALA A 402 12.31 -7.43 -2.00
C ALA A 402 12.13 -6.78 -0.61
N ALA A 403 12.33 -5.47 -0.52
CA ALA A 403 12.07 -4.69 0.68
C ALA A 403 10.56 -4.43 0.94
N GLY A 404 9.68 -4.85 0.04
CA GLY A 404 8.24 -4.60 0.15
C GLY A 404 7.88 -3.11 0.02
N ARG A 405 8.70 -2.30 -0.65
CA ARG A 405 8.42 -0.86 -0.82
C ARG A 405 7.47 -0.66 -2.02
N PRO A 406 6.23 -0.18 -1.82
CA PRO A 406 5.31 0.08 -2.92
C PRO A 406 5.71 1.31 -3.73
N ILE A 407 5.09 1.46 -4.89
CA ILE A 407 5.00 2.74 -5.60
C ILE A 407 3.73 3.45 -5.12
N ASP A 408 3.82 4.72 -4.75
CA ASP A 408 2.63 5.51 -4.45
C ASP A 408 1.94 5.95 -5.74
N VAL A 409 0.63 5.72 -5.85
CA VAL A 409 -0.20 6.26 -6.93
C VAL A 409 -1.08 7.36 -6.35
N PRO A 410 -0.68 8.64 -6.46
CA PRO A 410 -1.45 9.75 -5.90
C PRO A 410 -2.54 10.21 -6.86
N CYS A 411 -3.67 10.65 -6.30
CA CYS A 411 -4.77 11.29 -7.02
C CYS A 411 -5.23 12.55 -6.27
N LEU A 412 -5.30 13.66 -7.00
CA LEU A 412 -5.86 14.92 -6.59
C LEU A 412 -7.26 15.05 -7.17
N ASP A 413 -8.23 15.29 -6.29
CA ASP A 413 -9.64 15.36 -6.61
C ASP A 413 -10.16 16.77 -6.35
N PHE A 414 -10.61 17.43 -7.41
CA PHE A 414 -11.22 18.74 -7.31
C PHE A 414 -12.74 18.64 -7.35
N ASN A 415 -13.37 19.36 -6.42
CA ASN A 415 -14.83 19.48 -6.34
C ASN A 415 -15.53 18.11 -6.27
N ARG A 416 -15.01 17.20 -5.44
CA ARG A 416 -15.61 15.88 -5.14
C ARG A 416 -15.96 15.05 -6.38
N GLY A 417 -15.01 14.96 -7.29
CA GLY A 417 -15.10 14.12 -8.48
C GLY A 417 -15.33 14.88 -9.78
N GLN A 418 -15.38 16.22 -9.76
CA GLN A 418 -15.52 16.99 -10.99
C GLN A 418 -14.28 16.86 -11.88
N ALA A 419 -13.08 16.95 -11.29
CA ALA A 419 -11.82 16.72 -11.99
C ALA A 419 -10.85 15.90 -11.14
N LEU A 420 -10.21 14.92 -11.76
CA LEU A 420 -9.27 14.00 -11.13
C LEU A 420 -7.93 14.07 -11.86
N PHE A 421 -6.85 14.39 -11.13
CA PHE A 421 -5.49 14.35 -11.63
C PHE A 421 -4.73 13.24 -10.90
N LEU A 422 -4.20 12.25 -11.64
CA LEU A 422 -3.45 11.12 -11.06
C LEU A 422 -2.15 10.85 -11.81
N VAL A 423 -1.13 10.41 -11.08
CA VAL A 423 0.17 10.03 -11.63
C VAL A 423 0.33 8.52 -11.55
N LEU A 424 0.41 7.86 -12.71
CA LEU A 424 0.76 6.46 -12.84
C LEU A 424 2.28 6.30 -12.99
N PRO A 425 2.86 5.18 -12.50
CA PRO A 425 4.31 4.98 -12.59
C PRO A 425 4.78 4.68 -14.00
N ALA A 426 6.06 5.00 -14.21
CA ALA A 426 6.86 4.55 -15.34
C ALA A 426 6.19 4.67 -16.72
N GLU A 427 6.51 3.77 -17.63
CA GLU A 427 5.98 3.77 -18.99
C GLU A 427 4.70 2.92 -19.06
N ALA A 428 3.69 3.33 -18.28
CA ALA A 428 2.36 2.73 -18.33
C ALA A 428 1.73 2.87 -19.72
N PHE A 429 1.14 1.79 -20.21
CA PHE A 429 0.47 1.76 -21.50
C PHE A 429 -0.83 2.57 -21.47
N VAL A 430 -1.24 3.10 -22.61
CA VAL A 430 -2.39 4.01 -22.74
C VAL A 430 -3.71 3.35 -22.32
N GLY A 431 -3.80 2.03 -22.39
CA GLY A 431 -4.93 1.25 -21.89
C GLY A 431 -5.29 1.56 -20.43
N TYR A 432 -4.30 1.81 -19.55
CA TYR A 432 -4.55 2.17 -18.16
C TYR A 432 -5.11 3.59 -18.00
N GLN A 433 -4.66 4.55 -18.81
CA GLN A 433 -5.23 5.90 -18.86
C GLN A 433 -6.69 5.86 -19.35
N LEU A 434 -6.97 5.09 -20.40
CA LEU A 434 -8.33 4.90 -20.91
C LEU A 434 -9.21 4.17 -19.89
N ALA A 435 -8.66 3.23 -19.12
CA ALA A 435 -9.36 2.56 -18.03
C ALA A 435 -9.75 3.54 -16.92
N ALA A 436 -8.83 4.40 -16.49
CA ALA A 436 -9.10 5.43 -15.48
C ALA A 436 -10.25 6.36 -15.89
N GLN A 437 -10.31 6.75 -17.17
CA GLN A 437 -11.41 7.56 -17.72
C GLN A 437 -12.74 6.79 -17.72
N LYS A 438 -12.74 5.52 -18.12
CA LYS A 438 -13.94 4.69 -18.14
C LYS A 438 -14.47 4.34 -16.75
N LEU A 439 -13.60 4.24 -15.75
CA LEU A 439 -13.97 4.03 -14.35
C LEU A 439 -14.68 5.24 -13.72
N ARG A 440 -14.54 6.43 -14.32
CA ARG A 440 -15.13 7.69 -13.85
C ARG A 440 -15.68 8.49 -15.04
N PRO A 441 -16.72 7.97 -15.73
CA PRO A 441 -17.21 8.53 -17.00
C PRO A 441 -17.75 9.96 -16.88
N ASP A 442 -18.25 10.34 -15.70
CA ASP A 442 -18.80 11.67 -15.42
C ASP A 442 -17.74 12.68 -14.92
N SER A 443 -16.47 12.27 -14.83
CA SER A 443 -15.37 13.09 -14.30
C SER A 443 -14.42 13.54 -15.40
N PHE A 444 -13.84 14.73 -15.24
CA PHE A 444 -12.68 15.14 -16.03
C PHE A 444 -11.41 14.45 -15.50
N VAL A 445 -11.07 13.27 -16.06
CA VAL A 445 -9.89 12.51 -15.62
C VAL A 445 -8.65 12.84 -16.46
N MET A 446 -7.63 13.39 -15.83
CA MET A 446 -6.28 13.59 -16.36
C MET A 446 -5.33 12.59 -15.71
N ALA A 447 -5.15 11.42 -16.34
CA ALA A 447 -4.11 10.46 -15.96
C ALA A 447 -2.81 10.82 -16.67
N VAL A 448 -1.71 10.93 -15.93
CA VAL A 448 -0.36 11.11 -16.48
C VAL A 448 0.47 9.86 -16.19
N GLY A 449 1.41 9.54 -17.09
CA GLY A 449 2.40 8.49 -16.86
C GLY A 449 3.65 9.04 -16.20
N PHE A 450 4.73 8.25 -16.26
CA PHE A 450 6.09 8.68 -15.97
C PHE A 450 6.31 9.25 -14.56
N GLY A 451 5.59 8.72 -13.57
CA GLY A 451 5.94 8.83 -12.15
C GLY A 451 7.25 8.09 -11.84
N ASP A 452 7.30 7.30 -10.77
CA ASP A 452 8.49 6.47 -10.49
C ASP A 452 8.76 5.55 -11.68
N GLY A 453 9.87 5.76 -12.38
CA GLY A 453 10.22 5.05 -13.61
C GLY A 453 10.82 3.67 -13.40
N ALA A 454 11.05 3.26 -12.15
CA ALA A 454 11.73 2.01 -11.81
C ALA A 454 11.16 0.72 -12.44
N PRO A 455 9.84 0.55 -12.59
CA PRO A 455 9.25 -0.59 -13.32
C PRO A 455 9.68 -0.76 -14.78
N GLY A 456 10.09 0.32 -15.45
CA GLY A 456 10.22 0.38 -16.91
C GLY A 456 8.84 0.37 -17.59
N TYR A 457 8.67 -0.41 -18.65
CA TYR A 457 7.37 -0.62 -19.29
C TYR A 457 6.39 -1.34 -18.37
N ILE A 458 5.14 -0.88 -18.38
CA ILE A 458 4.01 -1.56 -17.76
C ILE A 458 2.95 -1.82 -18.85
N PRO A 459 3.05 -2.97 -19.54
CA PRO A 459 2.09 -3.36 -20.57
C PRO A 459 0.74 -3.77 -19.96
N THR A 460 -0.31 -3.75 -20.77
CA THR A 460 -1.57 -4.40 -20.40
C THR A 460 -1.49 -5.91 -20.61
N ASP A 461 -2.35 -6.68 -19.95
CA ASP A 461 -2.43 -8.14 -20.12
C ASP A 461 -2.69 -8.51 -21.58
N ARG A 462 -3.50 -7.72 -22.28
CA ARG A 462 -3.75 -7.88 -23.71
C ARG A 462 -2.46 -7.79 -24.52
N CYS A 463 -1.63 -6.77 -24.29
CA CYS A 463 -0.39 -6.59 -25.03
C CYS A 463 0.58 -7.75 -24.82
N TRP A 464 0.66 -8.26 -23.59
CA TRP A 464 1.44 -9.47 -23.30
C TRP A 464 0.94 -10.70 -24.06
N LYS A 465 -0.38 -10.94 -24.07
CA LYS A 465 -1.00 -12.06 -24.81
C LYS A 465 -0.76 -11.96 -26.32
N GLU A 466 -0.64 -10.73 -26.82
CA GLU A 466 -0.37 -10.41 -28.22
C GLU A 466 1.14 -10.33 -28.54
N GLY A 467 2.00 -10.86 -27.67
CA GLY A 467 3.42 -11.07 -27.93
C GLY A 467 4.33 -9.87 -27.68
N TYR A 468 3.88 -8.85 -26.94
CA TYR A 468 4.77 -7.80 -26.46
C TYR A 468 5.88 -8.41 -25.57
N ASN A 469 7.14 -8.03 -25.80
CA ASN A 469 8.26 -8.41 -24.96
C ASN A 469 9.40 -7.39 -25.15
N ASP A 470 9.75 -6.69 -24.08
CA ASP A 470 10.83 -5.71 -24.06
C ASP A 470 11.77 -5.96 -22.87
N ASP A 471 13.01 -5.54 -23.00
CA ASP A 471 14.07 -5.70 -22.01
C ASP A 471 14.02 -4.61 -20.93
N TYR A 472 13.47 -3.45 -21.28
CA TYR A 472 13.18 -2.35 -20.37
C TYR A 472 11.83 -2.55 -19.67
N CYS A 473 11.47 -3.80 -19.37
CA CYS A 473 10.27 -4.17 -18.65
C CYS A 473 10.66 -5.14 -17.54
N TRP A 474 10.75 -4.65 -16.30
CA TRP A 474 11.15 -5.46 -15.15
C TRP A 474 9.96 -5.95 -14.30
N VAL A 475 8.74 -5.65 -14.71
CA VAL A 475 7.50 -6.11 -14.07
C VAL A 475 7.04 -7.43 -14.68
N ALA A 476 6.58 -8.35 -13.84
CA ALA A 476 6.04 -9.63 -14.28
C ALA A 476 4.83 -9.40 -15.21
N PRO A 477 4.56 -10.32 -16.15
CA PRO A 477 3.39 -10.20 -17.01
C PRO A 477 2.09 -10.36 -16.21
N MET A 478 0.98 -9.97 -16.83
CA MET A 478 -0.37 -10.20 -16.31
C MET A 478 -0.73 -9.40 -15.03
N THR A 479 -0.45 -8.09 -15.01
CA THR A 479 -0.61 -7.22 -13.82
C THR A 479 -1.83 -6.30 -13.85
N ASP A 480 -2.70 -6.38 -14.87
CA ASP A 480 -3.88 -5.51 -15.03
C ASP A 480 -4.73 -5.46 -13.74
N ALA A 481 -4.99 -6.62 -13.13
CA ALA A 481 -5.84 -6.71 -11.93
C ALA A 481 -5.31 -5.87 -10.75
N ILE A 482 -3.99 -5.83 -10.56
CA ILE A 482 -3.33 -5.08 -9.49
C ILE A 482 -3.47 -3.57 -9.75
N LEU A 483 -3.17 -3.13 -10.98
CA LEU A 483 -3.27 -1.73 -11.39
C LEU A 483 -4.71 -1.22 -11.38
N LEU A 484 -5.66 -2.02 -11.86
CA LEU A 484 -7.08 -1.67 -11.85
C LEU A 484 -7.63 -1.57 -10.43
N ASP A 485 -7.19 -2.42 -9.50
CA ASP A 485 -7.57 -2.31 -8.09
C ASP A 485 -7.07 -0.98 -7.48
N VAL A 486 -5.81 -0.64 -7.70
CA VAL A 486 -5.23 0.64 -7.28
C VAL A 486 -5.97 1.82 -7.91
N LEU A 487 -6.29 1.75 -9.21
CA LEU A 487 -7.09 2.78 -9.89
C LEU A 487 -8.46 2.96 -9.25
N ARG A 488 -9.17 1.87 -8.92
CA ARG A 488 -10.47 1.96 -8.23
C ARG A 488 -10.36 2.65 -6.87
N GLN A 489 -9.30 2.37 -6.12
CA GLN A 489 -9.05 2.98 -4.82
C GLN A 489 -8.79 4.49 -4.94
N VAL A 490 -7.85 4.91 -5.80
CA VAL A 490 -7.46 6.34 -5.91
C VAL A 490 -8.53 7.19 -6.59
N LEU A 491 -9.27 6.60 -7.53
CA LEU A 491 -10.39 7.23 -8.20
C LEU A 491 -11.68 7.15 -7.37
N ASN A 492 -11.69 6.51 -6.20
CA ASN A 492 -12.87 6.33 -5.35
C ASN A 492 -14.10 5.87 -6.17
N VAL A 493 -13.95 4.79 -6.93
CA VAL A 493 -15.00 4.29 -7.82
C VAL A 493 -16.17 3.78 -6.98
N PRO A 494 -17.40 4.28 -7.18
CA PRO A 494 -18.57 3.78 -6.46
C PRO A 494 -18.78 2.28 -6.67
N GLU A 495 -19.23 1.57 -5.64
CA GLU A 495 -19.48 0.11 -5.74
C GLU A 495 -20.47 -0.24 -6.87
N SER A 496 -21.42 0.66 -7.19
CA SER A 496 -22.36 0.52 -8.32
C SER A 496 -21.70 0.48 -9.70
N ASP A 497 -20.50 1.04 -9.82
CA ASP A 497 -19.75 1.18 -11.07
C ASP A 497 -18.57 0.20 -11.16
N ALA A 498 -18.29 -0.55 -10.08
CA ALA A 498 -17.18 -1.50 -10.01
C ALA A 498 -17.26 -2.62 -11.06
N SER A 499 -18.45 -2.90 -11.60
CA SER A 499 -18.69 -3.87 -12.68
C SER A 499 -18.47 -3.32 -14.10
N LYS A 500 -18.29 -2.00 -14.28
CA LYS A 500 -18.15 -1.34 -15.59
C LYS A 500 -16.74 -1.46 -16.22
N VAL A 501 -15.97 -2.47 -15.82
CA VAL A 501 -14.62 -2.70 -16.35
C VAL A 501 -14.72 -3.06 -17.84
N PRO A 502 -13.95 -2.44 -18.74
CA PRO A 502 -14.00 -2.75 -20.16
C PRO A 502 -13.42 -4.14 -20.48
N PRO A 503 -14.07 -4.94 -21.35
CA PRO A 503 -13.66 -6.29 -21.72
C PRO A 503 -12.20 -6.49 -22.18
N PRO A 504 -11.48 -5.54 -22.83
CA PRO A 504 -10.11 -5.81 -23.29
C PRO A 504 -9.05 -5.80 -22.19
N LEU A 505 -9.36 -5.32 -20.98
CA LEU A 505 -8.47 -5.32 -19.80
C LEU A 505 -8.84 -6.42 -18.79
N LEU A 506 -9.87 -7.20 -19.11
CA LEU A 506 -10.12 -8.49 -18.50
C LEU A 506 -9.67 -9.51 -19.53
N ALA A 507 -8.36 -9.74 -19.57
CA ALA A 507 -7.86 -11.01 -20.04
C ALA A 507 -8.76 -12.13 -19.48
N GLU A 508 -9.29 -13.00 -20.36
CA GLU A 508 -9.77 -14.32 -19.93
C GLU A 508 -8.78 -14.85 -18.89
N LYS A 509 -9.30 -15.19 -17.71
CA LYS A 509 -8.50 -15.62 -16.56
C LYS A 509 -7.45 -16.62 -17.03
N THR A 510 -6.19 -16.24 -17.00
CA THR A 510 -5.14 -17.24 -17.05
C THR A 510 -5.21 -18.03 -15.75
N ALA A 511 -4.91 -19.32 -15.79
CA ALA A 511 -4.84 -20.16 -14.58
C ALA A 511 -3.86 -19.60 -13.52
N TRP A 512 -2.95 -18.72 -13.94
CA TRP A 512 -2.03 -17.95 -13.10
C TRP A 512 -2.72 -16.83 -12.30
N ASN A 513 -3.44 -15.91 -12.97
CA ASN A 513 -4.06 -14.75 -12.32
C ASN A 513 -5.20 -15.11 -11.34
N ALA A 514 -5.89 -16.23 -11.56
CA ALA A 514 -6.96 -16.68 -10.67
C ALA A 514 -6.46 -17.16 -9.30
N ARG A 515 -5.15 -17.40 -9.15
CA ARG A 515 -4.53 -18.05 -7.98
C ARG A 515 -3.60 -17.14 -7.20
N ILE A 516 -3.52 -15.85 -7.53
CA ILE A 516 -2.71 -14.86 -6.81
C ILE A 516 -3.68 -13.95 -6.03
N PRO A 517 -3.58 -13.88 -4.69
CA PRO A 517 -4.41 -12.95 -3.92
C PRO A 517 -4.00 -11.50 -4.20
N LEU A 518 -5.00 -10.63 -4.34
CA LEU A 518 -4.85 -9.19 -4.19
C LEU A 518 -4.65 -8.88 -2.70
N ILE A 519 -3.65 -8.05 -2.39
CA ILE A 519 -3.25 -7.75 -1.02
C ILE A 519 -3.50 -6.28 -0.73
N ARG A 520 -4.49 -6.00 0.11
CA ARG A 520 -4.69 -4.66 0.70
C ARG A 520 -4.08 -4.63 2.10
N ARG A 521 -3.40 -3.54 2.44
CA ARG A 521 -2.67 -3.39 3.72
C ARG A 521 -3.23 -2.20 4.48
N GLU A 522 -3.57 -2.40 5.74
CA GLU A 522 -4.31 -1.46 6.56
C GLU A 522 -3.68 -1.37 7.96
N VAL A 523 -3.68 -0.18 8.55
CA VAL A 523 -3.45 0.03 9.99
C VAL A 523 -4.81 0.06 10.65
N ILE A 524 -5.13 -0.91 11.49
CA ILE A 524 -6.46 -1.04 12.13
C ILE A 524 -6.49 -0.49 13.55
N TYR A 525 -5.31 -0.31 14.16
CA TYR A 525 -5.13 0.38 15.43
C TYR A 525 -3.69 0.87 15.53
N GLN A 526 -3.46 1.99 16.21
CA GLN A 526 -2.12 2.55 16.39
C GLN A 526 -1.98 3.12 17.79
N GLU A 527 -1.01 2.60 18.55
CA GLU A 527 -0.66 3.14 19.87
C GLU A 527 0.81 2.86 20.17
N LEU A 528 1.60 3.93 20.21
CA LEU A 528 2.99 3.87 20.64
C LEU A 528 3.07 4.09 22.15
N SER A 529 3.54 3.09 22.89
CA SER A 529 3.62 3.13 24.35
C SER A 529 5.01 2.76 24.87
N PRO A 530 5.53 3.46 25.90
CA PRO A 530 6.79 3.08 26.52
C PRO A 530 6.68 1.82 27.39
N THR A 531 5.49 1.50 27.90
CA THR A 531 5.25 0.44 28.88
C THR A 531 4.66 -0.82 28.29
N PHE A 532 4.25 -0.82 27.01
CA PHE A 532 3.81 -2.02 26.31
C PHE A 532 3.79 -1.81 24.80
N GLN A 533 3.53 -2.89 24.08
CA GLN A 533 3.13 -2.88 22.67
C GLN A 533 2.01 -3.89 22.45
N TRP A 534 1.17 -3.67 21.44
CA TRP A 534 0.12 -4.62 21.08
C TRP A 534 0.70 -5.86 20.41
N PHE A 535 0.24 -7.02 20.85
CA PHE A 535 0.77 -8.31 20.44
C PHE A 535 -0.37 -9.33 20.28
N HIS A 536 -0.11 -10.40 19.52
CA HIS A 536 -1.08 -11.44 19.20
C HIS A 536 -2.46 -10.96 18.67
N PRO A 537 -2.56 -9.95 17.80
CA PRO A 537 -3.84 -9.63 17.18
C PRO A 537 -4.26 -10.80 16.29
N ARG A 538 -5.37 -11.47 16.63
CA ARG A 538 -5.92 -12.60 15.85
C ARG A 538 -7.42 -12.50 15.73
N ALA A 539 -7.91 -12.65 14.51
CA ALA A 539 -9.31 -12.49 14.16
C ALA A 539 -10.07 -13.81 14.14
N ALA A 540 -11.35 -13.77 14.48
CA ALA A 540 -12.34 -14.78 14.15
C ALA A 540 -13.59 -14.09 13.59
N ALA A 541 -14.06 -14.56 12.43
CA ALA A 541 -15.30 -14.09 11.83
C ALA A 541 -16.48 -14.95 12.28
N ILE A 542 -17.53 -14.28 12.74
CA ILE A 542 -18.82 -14.85 13.09
C ILE A 542 -19.74 -14.58 11.89
N PRO A 543 -20.32 -15.63 11.27
CA PRO A 543 -21.23 -15.47 10.15
C PRO A 543 -22.39 -14.51 10.49
N PRO A 544 -22.89 -13.73 9.53
CA PRO A 544 -24.00 -12.81 9.75
C PRO A 544 -25.23 -13.54 10.29
N THR A 545 -25.90 -12.94 11.26
CA THR A 545 -27.20 -13.38 11.78
C THR A 545 -28.22 -12.24 11.61
N GLY A 546 -29.40 -12.53 11.06
CA GLY A 546 -30.43 -11.51 10.80
C GLY A 546 -30.18 -10.72 9.51
N ASP A 547 -30.50 -9.42 9.51
CA ASP A 547 -30.50 -8.56 8.31
C ASP A 547 -29.11 -7.98 7.95
N SER A 548 -28.07 -8.20 8.77
CA SER A 548 -26.73 -7.71 8.47
C SER A 548 -26.11 -8.48 7.28
N PRO A 549 -25.63 -7.79 6.23
CA PRO A 549 -24.99 -8.44 5.10
C PRO A 549 -23.54 -8.87 5.39
N HIS A 550 -22.98 -8.55 6.55
CA HIS A 550 -21.55 -8.72 6.86
C HIS A 550 -21.32 -9.56 8.12
N PRO A 551 -20.26 -10.39 8.15
CA PRO A 551 -19.87 -11.10 9.36
C PRO A 551 -19.40 -10.11 10.43
N THR A 552 -19.69 -10.43 11.69
CA THR A 552 -19.04 -9.76 12.83
C THR A 552 -17.64 -10.33 13.00
N VAL A 553 -16.62 -9.48 13.07
CA VAL A 553 -15.26 -9.92 13.34
C VAL A 553 -14.84 -9.53 14.75
N ILE A 554 -14.37 -10.52 15.51
CA ILE A 554 -13.76 -10.34 16.82
C ILE A 554 -12.25 -10.52 16.67
N LEU A 555 -11.48 -9.56 17.15
CA LEU A 555 -10.02 -9.60 17.16
C LEU A 555 -9.50 -9.59 18.59
N THR A 556 -8.89 -10.69 19.03
CA THR A 556 -8.23 -10.78 20.34
C THR A 556 -6.82 -10.21 20.24
N LEU A 557 -6.35 -9.51 21.27
CA LEU A 557 -4.98 -8.98 21.36
C LEU A 557 -4.54 -8.83 22.82
N GLN A 558 -3.23 -8.75 23.06
CA GLN A 558 -2.64 -8.61 24.41
C GLN A 558 -1.59 -7.51 24.42
N LYS A 559 -1.35 -6.91 25.59
CA LYS A 559 -0.21 -6.02 25.80
C LYS A 559 1.01 -6.87 26.13
N HIS A 560 2.11 -6.67 25.41
CA HIS A 560 3.41 -7.23 25.76
C HIS A 560 4.17 -6.26 26.69
N LEU A 561 4.35 -6.65 27.95
CA LEU A 561 4.69 -5.78 29.09
C LEU A 561 6.20 -5.64 29.33
N VAL A 562 6.99 -5.45 28.28
CA VAL A 562 8.43 -5.08 28.37
C VAL A 562 9.33 -6.14 29.04
N ALA A 563 8.87 -7.37 29.18
CA ALA A 563 9.69 -8.53 29.55
C ALA A 563 9.47 -9.65 28.53
N SER A 564 10.44 -10.56 28.38
CA SER A 564 10.37 -11.62 27.37
C SER A 564 9.11 -12.46 27.54
N ASP A 565 8.25 -12.44 26.51
CA ASP A 565 7.00 -13.21 26.46
C ASP A 565 6.13 -13.01 27.72
N TYR A 566 6.05 -11.76 28.22
CA TYR A 566 5.20 -11.35 29.34
C TYR A 566 3.99 -10.56 28.85
N TYR A 567 2.79 -11.10 29.04
CA TYR A 567 1.56 -10.59 28.43
C TYR A 567 0.48 -10.27 29.48
N SER A 568 -0.27 -9.19 29.26
CA SER A 568 -1.47 -8.85 30.04
C SER A 568 -2.61 -9.87 29.86
N GLY A 569 -3.71 -9.71 30.59
CA GLY A 569 -5.01 -10.27 30.18
C GLY A 569 -5.41 -9.84 28.76
N LEU A 570 -6.39 -10.55 28.17
CA LEU A 570 -6.81 -10.28 26.79
C LEU A 570 -7.67 -9.03 26.66
N TYR A 571 -7.44 -8.35 25.54
CA TYR A 571 -8.29 -7.30 25.01
C TYR A 571 -9.02 -7.84 23.77
N VAL A 572 -10.12 -7.17 23.44
CA VAL A 572 -10.90 -7.45 22.23
C VAL A 572 -11.15 -6.16 21.46
N MET A 573 -11.01 -6.26 20.14
CA MET A 573 -11.57 -5.31 19.18
C MET A 573 -12.70 -5.99 18.39
N ARG A 574 -13.70 -5.22 17.97
CA ARG A 574 -14.86 -5.71 17.23
C ARG A 574 -15.12 -4.86 16.00
N SER A 575 -15.49 -5.49 14.89
CA SER A 575 -15.98 -4.84 13.68
C SER A 575 -17.24 -5.54 13.16
N GLU A 576 -18.17 -4.76 12.63
CA GLU A 576 -19.45 -5.24 12.07
C GLU A 576 -19.60 -4.88 10.58
N ASP A 577 -18.56 -4.30 9.98
CA ASP A 577 -18.54 -3.73 8.64
C ASP A 577 -17.28 -4.13 7.85
N LEU A 578 -16.82 -5.37 8.07
CA LEU A 578 -15.61 -5.92 7.44
C LEU A 578 -14.34 -5.10 7.71
N GLY A 579 -14.21 -4.56 8.92
CA GLY A 579 -13.02 -3.85 9.37
C GLY A 579 -12.93 -2.41 8.87
N ARG A 580 -14.00 -1.84 8.31
CA ARG A 580 -14.06 -0.41 7.96
C ARG A 580 -14.05 0.45 9.22
N THR A 581 -14.73 0.01 10.27
CA THR A 581 -14.68 0.61 11.60
C THR A 581 -14.41 -0.45 12.68
N TRP A 582 -13.80 -0.01 13.77
CA TRP A 582 -13.40 -0.86 14.90
C TRP A 582 -13.82 -0.26 16.23
N GLN A 583 -14.38 -1.08 17.10
CA GLN A 583 -14.60 -0.79 18.52
C GLN A 583 -13.48 -1.43 19.35
N GLY A 584 -12.99 -0.73 20.37
CA GLY A 584 -11.90 -1.19 21.24
C GLY A 584 -10.53 -0.68 20.81
N PRO A 585 -9.43 -1.23 21.36
CA PRO A 585 -9.34 -2.39 22.26
C PRO A 585 -10.03 -2.21 23.62
N LYS A 586 -10.78 -3.22 24.09
CA LYS A 586 -11.40 -3.25 25.44
C LYS A 586 -10.91 -4.46 26.24
N PRO A 587 -10.54 -4.32 27.53
CA PRO A 587 -10.16 -5.47 28.35
C PRO A 587 -11.40 -6.34 28.64
N VAL A 588 -11.20 -7.65 28.76
CA VAL A 588 -12.26 -8.61 29.11
C VAL A 588 -11.94 -9.23 30.47
N PRO A 589 -12.70 -8.92 31.55
CA PRO A 589 -12.42 -9.41 32.89
C PRO A 589 -12.32 -10.94 33.00
N GLU A 590 -13.15 -11.67 32.26
CA GLU A 590 -13.15 -13.13 32.21
C GLU A 590 -11.88 -13.72 31.56
N LEU A 591 -11.14 -12.91 30.82
CA LEU A 591 -9.89 -13.26 30.14
C LEU A 591 -8.65 -12.64 30.81
N ASP A 592 -8.80 -12.08 32.01
CA ASP A 592 -7.71 -11.51 32.78
C ASP A 592 -6.89 -12.57 33.52
N TRP A 593 -5.76 -12.14 34.09
CA TRP A 593 -4.91 -12.96 34.93
C TRP A 593 -5.63 -13.52 36.16
N ILE A 594 -5.20 -14.71 36.57
CA ILE A 594 -5.63 -15.35 37.82
C ILE A 594 -4.47 -15.27 38.82
N ARG A 595 -4.59 -14.41 39.83
CA ARG A 595 -3.64 -14.32 40.94
C ARG A 595 -3.64 -15.61 41.75
N GLN A 596 -2.46 -16.11 42.07
CA GLN A 596 -2.26 -17.33 42.84
C GLN A 596 -1.91 -17.00 44.31
N PRO A 597 -2.17 -17.91 45.26
CA PRO A 597 -1.85 -17.70 46.67
C PRO A 597 -0.35 -17.47 46.95
N ASP A 598 0.53 -18.04 46.11
CA ASP A 598 2.00 -17.90 46.21
C ASP A 598 2.52 -16.55 45.67
N GLY A 599 1.63 -15.64 45.27
CA GLY A 599 1.98 -14.34 44.70
C GLY A 599 2.30 -14.35 43.20
N THR A 600 2.30 -15.53 42.55
CA THR A 600 2.42 -15.63 41.09
C THR A 600 1.10 -15.28 40.40
N VAL A 601 1.15 -15.04 39.09
CA VAL A 601 -0.05 -14.89 38.26
C VAL A 601 -0.08 -15.96 37.19
N LEU A 602 -1.27 -16.51 36.96
CA LEU A 602 -1.54 -17.45 35.87
C LEU A 602 -2.30 -16.72 34.77
N ALA A 603 -1.72 -16.69 33.58
CA ALA A 603 -2.24 -15.98 32.42
C ALA A 603 -2.59 -16.94 31.27
N MET A 604 -3.51 -16.52 30.41
CA MET A 604 -3.75 -17.14 29.11
C MET A 604 -3.02 -16.34 28.03
N CYS A 605 -2.18 -16.99 27.23
CA CYS A 605 -1.31 -16.36 26.25
C CYS A 605 -1.36 -17.09 24.89
N ASP A 606 -0.80 -16.46 23.86
CA ASP A 606 -0.63 -17.04 22.52
C ASP A 606 -1.96 -17.46 21.86
N VAL A 607 -3.03 -16.72 22.10
CA VAL A 607 -4.43 -17.10 21.82
C VAL A 607 -4.82 -16.98 20.34
N THR A 608 -5.41 -18.02 19.76
CA THR A 608 -6.00 -18.08 18.42
C THR A 608 -7.50 -18.35 18.51
N PRO A 609 -8.36 -17.36 18.22
CA PRO A 609 -9.81 -17.54 18.19
C PRO A 609 -10.27 -18.19 16.88
N GLY A 610 -11.39 -18.90 16.94
CA GLY A 610 -12.04 -19.52 15.77
C GLY A 610 -13.51 -19.80 16.03
N TYR A 611 -14.32 -19.74 14.97
CA TYR A 611 -15.77 -19.97 15.05
C TYR A 611 -16.10 -21.46 14.96
N HIS A 612 -16.98 -21.94 15.84
CA HIS A 612 -17.45 -23.31 15.85
C HIS A 612 -18.87 -23.37 15.27
N PRO A 613 -19.05 -23.79 14.00
CA PRO A 613 -20.31 -23.63 13.27
C PRO A 613 -21.48 -24.40 13.89
N LEU A 614 -21.26 -25.60 14.45
CA LEU A 614 -22.36 -26.40 14.99
C LEU A 614 -22.97 -25.80 16.28
N THR A 615 -22.17 -25.09 17.08
CA THR A 615 -22.66 -24.48 18.35
C THR A 615 -22.93 -22.98 18.21
N GLY A 616 -22.43 -22.36 17.15
CA GLY A 616 -22.48 -20.93 16.93
C GLY A 616 -21.64 -20.10 17.90
N LYS A 617 -20.63 -20.70 18.54
CA LYS A 617 -19.74 -20.05 19.51
C LYS A 617 -18.38 -19.72 18.90
N VAL A 618 -17.65 -18.78 19.48
CA VAL A 618 -16.22 -18.59 19.20
C VAL A 618 -15.42 -19.24 20.32
N ILE A 619 -14.40 -20.02 19.96
CA ILE A 619 -13.47 -20.63 20.90
C ILE A 619 -12.14 -19.92 20.76
N ALA A 620 -11.63 -19.34 21.84
CA ALA A 620 -10.28 -18.81 21.91
C ALA A 620 -9.37 -19.89 22.51
N LEU A 621 -8.40 -20.40 21.75
CA LEU A 621 -7.48 -21.46 22.18
C LEU A 621 -6.06 -20.90 22.32
N GLY A 622 -5.37 -21.23 23.39
CA GLY A 622 -3.99 -20.80 23.64
C GLY A 622 -3.33 -21.64 24.72
N CYS A 623 -2.48 -21.02 25.52
CA CYS A 623 -1.76 -21.70 26.60
C CYS A 623 -1.86 -20.96 27.93
N SER A 624 -1.80 -21.71 29.03
CA SER A 624 -1.58 -21.15 30.35
C SER A 624 -0.09 -20.90 30.60
N VAL A 625 0.25 -19.82 31.29
CA VAL A 625 1.62 -19.46 31.65
C VAL A 625 1.63 -18.85 33.06
N TYR A 626 2.55 -19.31 33.90
CA TYR A 626 2.82 -18.69 35.20
C TYR A 626 3.87 -17.59 35.07
N TYR A 627 3.60 -16.42 35.65
CA TYR A 627 4.57 -15.34 35.81
C TYR A 627 4.84 -15.05 37.29
N ASP A 628 6.10 -14.75 37.62
CA ASP A 628 6.44 -14.13 38.89
C ASP A 628 6.14 -12.62 38.89
N SER A 629 6.44 -11.95 40.02
CA SER A 629 6.23 -10.51 40.19
C SER A 629 7.06 -9.63 39.24
N GLN A 630 8.08 -10.18 38.59
CA GLN A 630 8.93 -9.51 37.60
C GLN A 630 8.53 -9.84 36.15
N GLY A 631 7.48 -10.64 35.95
CA GLY A 631 7.02 -11.06 34.61
C GLY A 631 7.85 -12.18 33.99
N ARG A 632 8.67 -12.91 34.76
CA ARG A 632 9.43 -14.06 34.24
C ARG A 632 8.52 -15.29 34.17
N GLN A 633 8.58 -16.01 33.06
CA GLN A 633 7.86 -17.29 32.93
C GLN A 633 8.44 -18.34 33.86
N LEU A 634 7.57 -19.02 34.59
CA LEU A 634 7.95 -20.06 35.54
C LEU A 634 7.78 -21.46 34.92
N GLN A 635 8.85 -22.25 34.99
CA GLN A 635 8.90 -23.65 34.55
C GLN A 635 9.35 -24.57 35.69
N ASP A 636 9.22 -24.11 36.94
CA ASP A 636 9.69 -24.75 38.17
C ASP A 636 8.67 -25.73 38.79
N ARG A 637 7.55 -25.96 38.10
CA ARG A 637 6.39 -26.69 38.61
C ARG A 637 5.82 -27.64 37.55
N PRO A 638 5.15 -28.74 37.96
CA PRO A 638 4.41 -29.56 37.02
C PRO A 638 3.30 -28.75 36.35
N ARG A 639 2.94 -29.14 35.14
CA ARG A 639 1.89 -28.51 34.32
C ARG A 639 2.07 -27.00 34.23
N CYS A 640 3.31 -26.54 34.12
CA CYS A 640 3.69 -25.13 34.10
C CYS A 640 3.11 -24.37 32.89
N SER A 641 2.76 -25.09 31.82
CA SER A 641 2.04 -24.54 30.69
C SER A 641 1.17 -25.60 30.02
N GLN A 642 -0.13 -25.36 29.97
CA GLN A 642 -1.13 -26.31 29.46
C GLN A 642 -2.01 -25.64 28.41
N VAL A 643 -2.71 -26.43 27.58
CA VAL A 643 -3.73 -25.90 26.67
C VAL A 643 -4.81 -25.19 27.48
N ALA A 644 -5.05 -23.93 27.18
CA ALA A 644 -6.09 -23.11 27.80
C ALA A 644 -7.08 -22.66 26.72
N TYR A 645 -8.35 -22.50 27.09
CA TYR A 645 -9.38 -22.01 26.18
C TYR A 645 -10.44 -21.16 26.86
N ALA A 646 -11.07 -20.27 26.11
CA ALA A 646 -12.24 -19.52 26.51
C ALA A 646 -13.33 -19.63 25.44
N VAL A 647 -14.59 -19.46 25.83
CA VAL A 647 -15.74 -19.52 24.92
C VAL A 647 -16.42 -18.17 24.93
N TYR A 648 -16.65 -17.63 23.73
CA TYR A 648 -17.47 -16.45 23.52
C TYR A 648 -18.81 -16.86 22.90
N ASP A 649 -19.87 -16.27 23.43
CA ASP A 649 -21.23 -16.45 22.95
C ASP A 649 -21.70 -15.20 22.17
N PRO A 650 -21.76 -15.26 20.84
CA PRO A 650 -22.24 -14.14 20.03
C PRO A 650 -23.68 -13.72 20.33
N LYS A 651 -24.52 -14.62 20.84
CA LYS A 651 -25.93 -14.31 21.14
C LYS A 651 -26.10 -13.44 22.38
N THR A 652 -25.22 -13.61 23.37
CA THR A 652 -25.27 -12.87 24.63
C THR A 652 -24.19 -11.81 24.74
N ASP A 653 -23.28 -11.75 23.75
CA ASP A 653 -22.10 -10.89 23.71
C ASP A 653 -21.23 -11.03 24.97
N ARG A 654 -20.99 -12.28 25.41
CA ARG A 654 -20.24 -12.57 26.64
C ARG A 654 -19.17 -13.61 26.45
N TRP A 655 -18.04 -13.39 27.12
CA TRP A 655 -16.98 -14.38 27.30
C TRP A 655 -17.24 -15.19 28.58
N ALA A 656 -17.03 -16.50 28.51
CA ALA A 656 -16.86 -17.33 29.69
C ALA A 656 -15.42 -17.20 30.21
N ARG A 657 -15.25 -17.38 31.53
CA ARG A 657 -13.91 -17.46 32.12
C ARG A 657 -13.12 -18.59 31.47
N TRP A 658 -11.86 -18.31 31.14
CA TRP A 658 -11.01 -19.30 30.49
C TRP A 658 -10.73 -20.50 31.42
N GLN A 659 -10.53 -21.65 30.80
CA GLN A 659 -10.38 -22.98 31.43
C GLN A 659 -9.14 -23.68 30.87
N ILE A 660 -8.62 -24.66 31.61
CA ILE A 660 -7.57 -25.56 31.11
C ILE A 660 -8.24 -26.80 30.49
N LEU A 661 -7.76 -27.24 29.33
CA LEU A 661 -8.17 -28.51 28.74
C LEU A 661 -7.52 -29.65 29.53
N GLU A 662 -8.32 -30.54 30.10
CA GLU A 662 -7.81 -31.69 30.80
C GLU A 662 -7.29 -32.76 29.83
N LEU A 663 -5.97 -32.95 29.85
CA LEU A 663 -5.26 -34.01 29.14
C LEU A 663 -5.11 -35.25 30.02
N PRO A 664 -4.99 -36.45 29.42
CA PRO A 664 -4.76 -37.66 30.19
C PRO A 664 -3.46 -37.54 31.02
N PRO A 665 -3.38 -38.20 32.20
CA PRO A 665 -2.25 -38.07 33.13
C PRO A 665 -1.00 -38.82 32.66
N LEU A 666 -0.64 -38.69 31.38
CA LEU A 666 0.55 -39.26 30.77
C LEU A 666 1.76 -38.39 31.10
N GLU A 667 2.88 -39.00 31.44
CA GLU A 667 4.13 -38.31 31.82
C GLU A 667 4.54 -37.23 30.81
N LYS A 668 4.39 -37.53 29.51
CA LYS A 668 4.69 -36.62 28.39
C LYS A 668 3.92 -35.30 28.42
N PHE A 669 2.76 -35.23 29.08
CA PHE A 669 1.95 -34.00 29.21
C PHE A 669 2.06 -33.34 30.59
N GLN A 670 2.78 -33.93 31.54
CA GLN A 670 2.81 -33.46 32.93
C GLN A 670 3.70 -32.25 33.18
N PHE A 671 4.55 -31.85 32.24
CA PHE A 671 5.33 -30.62 32.36
C PHE A 671 4.73 -29.50 31.49
N LEU A 672 4.83 -29.63 30.17
CA LEU A 672 4.31 -28.67 29.21
C LEU A 672 3.57 -29.38 28.09
N ALA A 673 2.35 -28.97 27.80
CA ALA A 673 1.56 -29.46 26.68
C ALA A 673 0.60 -28.36 26.22
N ARG A 674 0.92 -27.66 25.12
CA ARG A 674 0.24 -26.40 24.81
C ARG A 674 -0.01 -26.18 23.32
N ASN A 675 -1.11 -25.48 23.02
CA ASN A 675 -1.35 -24.84 21.73
C ASN A 675 -0.84 -23.40 21.85
N GLY A 676 0.34 -23.13 21.27
CA GLY A 676 0.93 -21.79 21.26
C GLY A 676 0.83 -21.24 19.85
N CYS A 677 -0.04 -20.26 19.63
CA CYS A 677 -0.21 -19.57 18.37
C CYS A 677 -0.80 -20.36 17.21
N GLY A 678 -1.06 -21.67 17.37
CA GLY A 678 -1.40 -22.56 16.28
C GLY A 678 -2.83 -22.39 15.74
N GLN A 679 -3.00 -22.53 14.44
CA GLN A 679 -4.32 -22.75 13.83
C GLN A 679 -4.83 -24.16 14.15
N TRP A 680 -6.14 -24.28 14.33
CA TRP A 680 -6.85 -25.52 14.65
C TRP A 680 -8.08 -25.66 13.74
N VAL A 681 -8.61 -26.87 13.61
CA VAL A 681 -9.69 -27.19 12.65
C VAL A 681 -10.92 -27.73 13.38
N VAL A 682 -12.11 -27.38 12.89
CA VAL A 682 -13.37 -28.03 13.26
C VAL A 682 -13.70 -29.07 12.19
N GLU A 683 -13.88 -30.32 12.60
CA GLU A 683 -14.33 -31.41 11.74
C GLU A 683 -15.84 -31.32 11.46
N ASN A 684 -16.32 -32.04 10.45
CA ASN A 684 -17.73 -31.97 10.02
C ASN A 684 -18.73 -32.34 11.13
N ASP A 685 -18.32 -33.17 12.09
CA ASP A 685 -19.14 -33.60 13.24
C ASP A 685 -19.07 -32.62 14.43
N GLY A 686 -18.31 -31.53 14.31
CA GLY A 686 -18.07 -30.55 15.38
C GLY A 686 -17.01 -30.96 16.41
N SER A 687 -16.26 -32.03 16.16
CA SER A 687 -15.01 -32.26 16.90
C SER A 687 -13.92 -31.29 16.43
N LEU A 688 -12.92 -31.06 17.28
CA LEU A 688 -11.80 -30.17 17.02
C LEU A 688 -10.51 -30.96 16.90
N LEU A 689 -9.71 -30.64 15.89
CA LEU A 689 -8.31 -31.02 15.80
C LEU A 689 -7.44 -29.87 16.29
N VAL A 690 -6.81 -30.06 17.46
CA VAL A 690 -6.01 -29.05 18.15
C VAL A 690 -4.54 -29.48 18.15
N PRO A 691 -3.68 -28.86 17.33
CA PRO A 691 -2.27 -29.18 17.35
C PRO A 691 -1.60 -28.62 18.61
N ILE A 692 -0.77 -29.43 19.27
CA ILE A 692 -0.03 -29.03 20.46
C ILE A 692 1.45 -29.36 20.30
N TYR A 693 2.29 -28.68 21.07
CA TYR A 693 3.63 -29.16 21.37
C TYR A 693 3.80 -29.40 22.85
N PHE A 694 4.62 -30.38 23.19
CA PHE A 694 4.75 -30.88 24.55
C PHE A 694 6.16 -31.36 24.86
N ALA A 695 6.48 -31.41 26.15
CA ALA A 695 7.68 -32.04 26.67
C ALA A 695 7.38 -32.62 28.07
N PRO A 696 8.02 -33.75 28.43
CA PRO A 696 7.82 -34.40 29.73
C PRO A 696 8.46 -33.63 30.90
N ARG A 697 9.47 -32.78 30.63
CA ARG A 697 10.20 -31.99 31.64
C ARG A 697 10.99 -30.84 30.98
N ALA A 698 11.51 -29.94 31.80
CA ALA A 698 12.38 -28.86 31.35
C ALA A 698 13.62 -29.39 30.61
N ASN A 699 14.15 -28.59 29.68
CA ASN A 699 15.36 -28.87 28.89
C ASN A 699 15.31 -30.12 28.00
N MET A 700 14.13 -30.71 27.76
CA MET A 700 13.92 -31.73 26.73
C MET A 700 13.41 -31.06 25.43
N PRO A 701 13.85 -31.52 24.23
CA PRO A 701 13.27 -31.03 22.98
C PRO A 701 11.77 -31.28 22.92
N PHE A 702 11.01 -30.31 22.44
CA PHE A 702 9.57 -30.41 22.28
C PHE A 702 9.21 -31.39 21.16
N ALA A 703 8.15 -32.18 21.39
CA ALA A 703 7.46 -32.96 20.38
C ALA A 703 6.14 -32.29 19.99
N VAL A 704 5.58 -32.65 18.84
CA VAL A 704 4.29 -32.16 18.33
C VAL A 704 3.33 -33.31 18.15
N THR A 705 2.06 -33.12 18.50
CA THR A 705 0.96 -34.04 18.15
C THR A 705 -0.31 -33.24 17.89
N VAL A 706 -1.35 -33.88 17.36
CA VAL A 706 -2.68 -33.28 17.19
C VAL A 706 -3.68 -34.02 18.06
N LEU A 707 -4.40 -33.27 18.89
CA LEU A 707 -5.46 -33.78 19.74
C LEU A 707 -6.78 -33.75 18.98
N ARG A 708 -7.60 -34.79 19.10
CA ARG A 708 -9.03 -34.72 18.79
C ARG A 708 -9.81 -34.44 20.07
N CYS A 709 -10.64 -33.41 20.04
CA CYS A 709 -11.45 -32.97 21.17
C CYS A 709 -12.93 -32.85 20.78
N ARG A 710 -13.84 -33.21 21.69
CA ARG A 710 -15.27 -32.91 21.53
C ARG A 710 -15.56 -31.56 22.18
N PHE A 711 -16.41 -30.74 21.56
CA PHE A 711 -16.94 -29.53 22.16
C PHE A 711 -18.47 -29.62 22.33
N ASP A 712 -18.97 -29.35 23.53
CA ASP A 712 -20.41 -29.39 23.84
C ASP A 712 -21.09 -28.00 23.88
N GLY A 713 -20.36 -26.96 23.45
CA GLY A 713 -20.82 -25.57 23.52
C GLY A 713 -20.32 -24.82 24.75
N GLN A 714 -19.79 -25.53 25.76
CA GLN A 714 -19.22 -24.91 26.97
C GLN A 714 -17.82 -25.45 27.29
N LYS A 715 -17.61 -26.76 27.15
CA LYS A 715 -16.37 -27.45 27.52
C LYS A 715 -15.75 -28.18 26.33
N LEU A 716 -14.43 -28.06 26.25
CA LEU A 716 -13.59 -28.85 25.37
C LEU A 716 -13.12 -30.11 26.11
N ILE A 717 -13.31 -31.28 25.50
CA ILE A 717 -13.07 -32.58 26.13
C ILE A 717 -12.15 -33.39 25.23
N TYR A 718 -10.97 -33.76 25.74
CA TYR A 718 -10.02 -34.64 25.06
C TYR A 718 -10.65 -36.00 24.71
N ARG A 719 -10.34 -36.53 23.53
CA ARG A 719 -10.74 -37.88 23.09
C ARG A 719 -9.53 -38.77 22.79
N GLU A 720 -8.67 -38.31 21.91
CA GLU A 720 -7.48 -39.04 21.46
C GLU A 720 -6.42 -38.06 20.95
N HIS A 721 -5.23 -38.58 20.61
CA HIS A 721 -4.21 -37.83 19.89
C HIS A 721 -3.57 -38.73 18.83
N GLY A 722 -3.07 -38.10 17.77
CA GLY A 722 -2.42 -38.77 16.65
C GLY A 722 -0.95 -39.08 16.88
N ASP A 723 -0.21 -39.27 15.78
CA ASP A 723 1.22 -39.57 15.83
C ASP A 723 1.99 -38.45 16.55
N GLU A 724 3.10 -38.84 17.16
CA GLU A 724 4.00 -37.94 17.88
C GLU A 724 5.22 -37.65 17.01
N LEU A 725 5.32 -36.39 16.60
CA LEU A 725 6.38 -35.90 15.74
C LEU A 725 7.50 -35.35 16.62
N PHE A 726 8.72 -35.80 16.39
CA PHE A 726 9.87 -35.44 17.21
C PHE A 726 11.11 -35.18 16.36
N LEU A 727 11.91 -34.19 16.77
CA LEU A 727 13.25 -33.94 16.24
C LEU A 727 14.19 -33.64 17.41
N ASN A 728 15.28 -34.40 17.52
CA ASN A 728 16.27 -34.24 18.59
C ASN A 728 17.31 -33.16 18.27
N GLU A 729 16.85 -31.94 17.98
CA GLU A 729 17.70 -30.80 17.64
C GLU A 729 17.25 -29.55 18.38
N VAL A 730 18.20 -28.85 19.00
CA VAL A 730 17.98 -27.55 19.66
C VAL A 730 16.80 -27.62 20.64
N ARG A 731 15.67 -26.95 20.33
CA ARG A 731 14.45 -26.91 21.16
C ARG A 731 13.40 -27.95 20.74
N GLY A 732 13.62 -28.70 19.68
CA GLY A 732 12.62 -29.57 19.06
C GLY A 732 11.55 -28.80 18.28
N LEU A 733 10.41 -29.44 18.08
CA LEU A 733 9.29 -28.96 17.26
C LEU A 733 8.32 -28.13 18.09
N SER A 734 7.94 -26.94 17.62
CA SER A 734 7.07 -26.02 18.39
C SER A 734 6.08 -25.27 17.51
N GLU A 735 5.09 -24.65 18.13
CA GLU A 735 4.09 -23.76 17.49
C GLU A 735 3.53 -24.31 16.15
N PRO A 736 2.95 -25.53 16.16
CA PRO A 736 2.36 -26.11 14.97
C PRO A 736 1.05 -25.41 14.57
N SER A 737 0.83 -25.24 13.27
CA SER A 737 -0.43 -24.73 12.71
C SER A 737 -1.05 -25.71 11.72
N LEU A 738 -2.33 -26.00 11.92
CA LEU A 738 -3.10 -26.98 11.17
C LEU A 738 -4.11 -26.29 10.24
N ILE A 739 -4.27 -26.83 9.03
CA ILE A 739 -5.36 -26.46 8.11
C ILE A 739 -5.87 -27.70 7.38
N GLN A 740 -7.15 -27.69 7.00
CA GLN A 740 -7.70 -28.61 6.00
C GLN A 740 -7.82 -27.89 4.65
N CYS A 741 -7.30 -28.47 3.57
CA CYS A 741 -7.37 -27.88 2.23
C CYS A 741 -7.39 -28.97 1.16
N GLY A 742 -8.33 -28.90 0.21
CA GLY A 742 -8.42 -29.87 -0.89
C GLY A 742 -8.56 -31.34 -0.45
N GLY A 743 -9.25 -31.59 0.66
CA GLY A 743 -9.49 -32.94 1.19
C GLY A 743 -8.34 -33.54 2.01
N MET A 744 -7.27 -32.78 2.27
CA MET A 744 -6.13 -33.21 3.08
C MET A 744 -5.90 -32.24 4.25
N TYR A 745 -5.22 -32.71 5.29
CA TYR A 745 -4.75 -31.90 6.41
C TYR A 745 -3.26 -31.58 6.24
N TYR A 746 -2.86 -30.35 6.56
CA TYR A 746 -1.47 -29.91 6.47
C TYR A 746 -1.04 -29.29 7.78
N LEU A 747 0.16 -29.65 8.22
CA LEU A 747 0.77 -29.16 9.45
C LEU A 747 2.08 -28.46 9.10
N THR A 748 2.19 -27.17 9.44
CA THR A 748 3.47 -26.44 9.41
C THR A 748 3.97 -26.28 10.83
N ILE A 749 5.28 -26.40 11.03
CA ILE A 749 5.87 -26.51 12.35
C ILE A 749 7.11 -25.60 12.46
N ARG A 750 7.14 -24.76 13.50
CA ARG A 750 8.29 -23.92 13.82
C ARG A 750 9.43 -24.78 14.38
N HIS A 751 10.63 -24.49 13.90
CA HIS A 751 11.87 -24.96 14.49
C HIS A 751 12.99 -23.92 14.33
N ASP A 752 14.02 -24.00 15.17
CA ASP A 752 15.02 -22.94 15.35
C ASP A 752 15.98 -22.78 14.18
N ARG A 753 16.21 -23.85 13.42
CA ARG A 753 17.13 -23.84 12.29
C ARG A 753 16.43 -23.58 10.96
N ARG A 754 15.23 -24.14 10.79
CA ARG A 754 14.39 -24.11 9.58
C ARG A 754 12.97 -24.54 9.94
N GLY A 755 11.97 -24.16 9.15
CA GLY A 755 10.59 -24.64 9.29
C GLY A 755 10.36 -26.01 8.64
N TYR A 756 9.34 -26.73 9.11
CA TYR A 756 8.96 -28.05 8.61
C TYR A 756 7.49 -28.12 8.21
N VAL A 757 7.17 -29.09 7.36
CA VAL A 757 5.82 -29.41 6.90
C VAL A 757 5.59 -30.91 6.83
N THR A 758 4.35 -31.32 7.10
CA THR A 758 3.82 -32.65 6.80
C THR A 758 2.35 -32.55 6.42
N ARG A 759 1.78 -33.65 5.92
CA ARG A 759 0.36 -33.77 5.56
C ARG A 759 -0.23 -35.09 6.06
N SER A 760 -1.55 -35.12 6.16
CA SER A 760 -2.34 -36.24 6.65
C SER A 760 -3.68 -36.33 5.91
N LYS A 761 -4.28 -37.53 5.85
CA LYS A 761 -5.63 -37.75 5.34
C LYS A 761 -6.72 -37.51 6.39
N ASP A 762 -6.40 -37.67 7.67
CA ASP A 762 -7.35 -37.64 8.78
C ASP A 762 -6.97 -36.62 9.88
N GLY A 763 -5.80 -35.98 9.77
CA GLY A 763 -5.31 -35.02 10.74
C GLY A 763 -4.74 -35.62 12.02
N LEU A 764 -4.60 -36.95 12.10
CA LEU A 764 -4.01 -37.67 13.23
C LEU A 764 -2.79 -38.50 12.80
N HIS A 765 -2.81 -39.12 11.62
CA HIS A 765 -1.71 -39.94 11.12
C HIS A 765 -0.93 -39.21 10.03
N TRP A 766 0.38 -39.01 10.24
CA TRP A 766 1.18 -38.05 9.48
C TRP A 766 2.19 -38.73 8.56
N GLU A 767 2.38 -38.17 7.36
CA GLU A 767 3.56 -38.48 6.56
C GLU A 767 4.86 -38.03 7.27
N PRO A 768 6.04 -38.56 6.88
CA PRO A 768 7.31 -38.08 7.40
C PRO A 768 7.50 -36.56 7.24
N LEU A 769 8.07 -35.91 8.26
CA LEU A 769 8.40 -34.49 8.22
C LEU A 769 9.33 -34.15 7.06
N ARG A 770 9.08 -33.01 6.41
CA ARG A 770 9.94 -32.45 5.36
C ARG A 770 10.35 -31.02 5.74
N PRO A 771 11.62 -30.62 5.56
CA PRO A 771 12.01 -29.22 5.70
C PRO A 771 11.37 -28.41 4.58
N TRP A 772 11.00 -27.16 4.87
CA TRP A 772 10.48 -26.26 3.85
C TRP A 772 11.55 -25.91 2.80
N THR A 773 11.19 -26.07 1.53
CA THR A 773 11.99 -25.66 0.38
C THR A 773 11.14 -24.86 -0.61
N PHE A 774 11.80 -24.08 -1.45
CA PHE A 774 11.21 -23.59 -2.69
C PHE A 774 11.16 -24.71 -3.74
N ASP A 775 10.38 -24.49 -4.80
CA ASP A 775 10.22 -25.38 -5.94
C ASP A 775 11.51 -25.59 -6.77
N ASP A 776 12.49 -24.71 -6.62
CA ASP A 776 13.86 -24.87 -7.14
C ASP A 776 14.78 -25.75 -6.25
N GLY A 777 14.26 -26.25 -5.12
CA GLY A 777 14.99 -27.07 -4.15
C GLY A 777 15.81 -26.30 -3.11
N SER A 778 15.89 -24.97 -3.22
CA SER A 778 16.58 -24.14 -2.22
C SER A 778 15.81 -24.07 -0.91
N GLU A 779 16.51 -23.86 0.21
CA GLU A 779 15.90 -23.71 1.53
C GLU A 779 15.01 -22.45 1.58
N LEU A 780 13.82 -22.57 2.20
CA LEU A 780 12.89 -21.45 2.33
C LEU A 780 13.47 -20.26 3.12
N GLY A 781 14.36 -20.54 4.07
CA GLY A 781 14.97 -19.56 4.96
C GLY A 781 14.08 -19.10 6.10
N SER A 782 12.90 -19.71 6.28
CA SER A 782 12.04 -19.50 7.46
C SER A 782 12.55 -20.29 8.66
N TYR A 783 12.76 -19.63 9.80
CA TYR A 783 13.32 -20.23 11.00
C TYR A 783 12.94 -19.45 12.26
N ASN A 784 12.87 -20.13 13.41
CA ASN A 784 12.66 -19.54 14.73
C ASN A 784 11.42 -18.59 14.80
N THR A 785 10.42 -18.89 13.99
CA THR A 785 9.17 -18.13 13.82
C THR A 785 8.05 -19.08 13.43
N GLN A 786 6.83 -18.74 13.82
CA GLN A 786 5.62 -19.44 13.42
C GLN A 786 5.34 -19.25 11.92
N GLN A 787 4.63 -20.21 11.32
CA GLN A 787 4.04 -20.08 9.99
C GLN A 787 2.54 -20.38 10.10
N HIS A 788 1.75 -19.76 9.22
CA HIS A 788 0.30 -19.99 9.17
C HIS A 788 -0.15 -20.30 7.76
N TRP A 789 -1.30 -20.94 7.66
CA TRP A 789 -1.90 -21.35 6.41
C TRP A 789 -3.03 -20.44 5.97
N VAL A 790 -3.21 -20.39 4.66
CA VAL A 790 -4.41 -19.87 3.99
C VAL A 790 -4.87 -20.91 2.97
N CYS A 791 -6.17 -21.17 2.91
CA CYS A 791 -6.78 -22.03 1.89
C CYS A 791 -7.88 -21.27 1.16
N HIS A 792 -7.83 -21.23 -0.18
CA HIS A 792 -8.84 -20.60 -1.02
C HIS A 792 -9.15 -21.48 -2.22
N GLU A 793 -10.44 -21.85 -2.40
CA GLU A 793 -10.90 -22.75 -3.48
C GLU A 793 -10.06 -24.04 -3.64
N GLY A 794 -9.56 -24.57 -2.52
CA GLY A 794 -8.72 -25.78 -2.48
C GLY A 794 -7.24 -25.54 -2.75
N GLU A 795 -6.83 -24.34 -3.11
CA GLU A 795 -5.41 -23.95 -3.22
C GLU A 795 -4.84 -23.59 -1.85
N LEU A 796 -3.61 -24.06 -1.58
CA LEU A 796 -2.93 -23.89 -0.29
C LEU A 796 -1.84 -22.82 -0.41
N TYR A 797 -1.76 -21.94 0.59
CA TYR A 797 -0.76 -20.89 0.69
C TYR A 797 -0.14 -20.86 2.08
N LEU A 798 1.15 -20.54 2.13
CA LEU A 798 1.91 -20.38 3.38
C LEU A 798 2.16 -18.91 3.66
N ILE A 799 1.91 -18.48 4.89
CA ILE A 799 2.32 -17.18 5.44
C ILE A 799 3.54 -17.38 6.33
N TYR A 800 4.63 -16.67 6.03
CA TYR A 800 5.92 -16.89 6.70
C TYR A 800 6.84 -15.67 6.66
N THR A 801 7.93 -15.71 7.43
CA THR A 801 9.07 -14.80 7.29
C THR A 801 10.30 -15.61 6.88
N ARG A 802 11.26 -14.98 6.20
CA ARG A 802 12.51 -15.65 5.78
C ARG A 802 13.71 -14.71 5.73
N ARG A 803 14.90 -15.31 5.73
CA ARG A 803 16.18 -14.64 5.41
C ARG A 803 16.27 -14.28 3.92
N GLY A 804 17.27 -13.47 3.58
CA GLY A 804 17.57 -13.12 2.19
C GLY A 804 16.56 -12.15 1.58
N ALA A 805 15.92 -11.32 2.41
CA ALA A 805 15.02 -10.24 2.00
C ALA A 805 15.57 -8.86 2.42
N GLN A 806 16.91 -8.73 2.54
CA GLN A 806 17.61 -7.52 2.99
C GLN A 806 17.14 -7.04 4.38
N ASN A 807 16.86 -8.00 5.25
CA ASN A 807 16.23 -7.80 6.55
C ASN A 807 17.13 -8.29 7.71
N ASP A 808 18.44 -8.36 7.49
CA ASP A 808 19.43 -8.84 8.48
C ASP A 808 19.48 -7.94 9.73
N HIS A 809 19.03 -6.69 9.62
CA HIS A 809 18.86 -5.77 10.75
C HIS A 809 17.64 -6.11 11.64
N ILE A 810 16.71 -6.94 11.16
CA ILE A 810 15.55 -7.40 11.92
C ILE A 810 15.93 -8.69 12.65
N PRO A 811 15.88 -8.72 13.99
CA PRO A 811 16.17 -9.93 14.74
C PRO A 811 15.34 -11.11 14.24
N ARG A 812 16.02 -12.24 13.97
CA ARG A 812 15.42 -13.46 13.43
C ARG A 812 14.72 -13.29 12.07
N HIS A 813 14.93 -12.18 11.34
CA HIS A 813 14.31 -11.92 10.05
C HIS A 813 12.77 -12.02 10.12
N ARG A 814 12.17 -11.53 11.23
CA ARG A 814 10.73 -11.59 11.51
C ARG A 814 9.89 -10.53 10.78
N ALA A 815 10.44 -9.90 9.75
CA ALA A 815 9.72 -9.02 8.82
C ALA A 815 10.50 -9.01 7.50
N PRO A 816 9.83 -8.87 6.34
CA PRO A 816 8.38 -8.76 6.14
C PRO A 816 7.64 -10.10 6.33
N LEU A 817 6.30 -10.06 6.36
CA LEU A 817 5.46 -11.25 6.20
C LEU A 817 5.23 -11.52 4.71
N TRP A 818 5.48 -12.75 4.28
CA TRP A 818 5.29 -13.23 2.91
C TRP A 818 4.06 -14.13 2.82
N ILE A 819 3.45 -14.20 1.64
CA ILE A 819 2.52 -15.25 1.21
C ILE A 819 3.07 -15.88 -0.06
N ALA A 820 2.98 -17.20 -0.17
CA ALA A 820 3.26 -17.90 -1.42
C ALA A 820 2.38 -19.16 -1.52
N ARG A 821 2.05 -19.56 -2.75
CA ARG A 821 1.33 -20.80 -3.02
C ARG A 821 2.23 -22.00 -2.74
N VAL A 822 1.62 -23.10 -2.34
CA VAL A 822 2.29 -24.36 -2.00
C VAL A 822 1.89 -25.45 -2.99
N ASP A 823 2.88 -26.13 -3.55
CA ASP A 823 2.67 -27.42 -4.22
C ASP A 823 2.29 -28.45 -3.17
N ARG A 824 1.03 -28.87 -3.16
CA ARG A 824 0.46 -29.80 -2.18
C ARG A 824 1.00 -31.23 -2.29
N ASP A 825 1.52 -31.60 -3.47
CA ASP A 825 2.05 -32.93 -3.73
C ASP A 825 3.51 -33.02 -3.29
N LYS A 826 4.29 -32.00 -3.62
CA LYS A 826 5.72 -31.94 -3.28
C LYS A 826 5.98 -31.34 -1.90
N LEU A 827 5.03 -30.60 -1.33
CA LEU A 827 5.17 -29.80 -0.11
C LEU A 827 6.30 -28.75 -0.24
N GLN A 828 6.27 -28.01 -1.35
CA GLN A 828 7.24 -26.96 -1.66
C GLN A 828 6.52 -25.63 -1.88
N VAL A 829 7.19 -24.53 -1.54
CA VAL A 829 6.70 -23.17 -1.80
C VAL A 829 7.05 -22.78 -3.25
N LEU A 830 6.06 -22.31 -4.01
CA LEU A 830 6.26 -21.85 -5.39
C LEU A 830 6.87 -20.45 -5.39
N ARG A 831 8.17 -20.33 -5.68
CA ARG A 831 8.92 -19.07 -5.56
C ARG A 831 8.30 -17.93 -6.37
N SER A 832 7.85 -18.23 -7.59
CA SER A 832 7.26 -17.23 -8.51
C SER A 832 5.93 -16.64 -8.02
N THR A 833 5.31 -17.23 -7.00
CA THR A 833 4.04 -16.75 -6.40
C THR A 833 4.25 -15.94 -5.12
N GLU A 834 5.50 -15.79 -4.67
CA GLU A 834 5.82 -15.12 -3.41
C GLU A 834 5.50 -13.62 -3.47
N GLN A 835 4.71 -13.14 -2.53
CA GLN A 835 4.33 -11.73 -2.37
C GLN A 835 4.49 -11.29 -0.92
N VAL A 836 4.90 -10.04 -0.70
CA VAL A 836 4.88 -9.44 0.64
C VAL A 836 3.44 -9.18 1.07
N VAL A 837 2.96 -9.78 2.14
CA VAL A 837 1.65 -9.44 2.73
C VAL A 837 1.73 -8.17 3.56
N LEU A 838 2.71 -8.08 4.47
CA LEU A 838 2.95 -6.91 5.29
C LEU A 838 4.45 -6.57 5.24
N PRO A 839 4.82 -5.34 4.82
CA PRO A 839 6.22 -4.95 4.63
C PRO A 839 6.96 -4.82 5.95
N GLU A 840 8.28 -4.83 5.88
CA GLU A 840 9.14 -4.49 7.00
C GLU A 840 9.16 -2.97 7.19
N ARG A 841 8.92 -2.52 8.42
CA ARG A 841 8.79 -1.09 8.78
C ARG A 841 9.83 -0.65 9.80
N GLY A 842 10.93 -1.39 9.95
CA GLY A 842 11.96 -1.16 10.98
C GLY A 842 11.83 -2.07 12.19
N ALA A 843 10.65 -2.61 12.46
CA ALA A 843 10.38 -3.47 13.62
C ALA A 843 10.29 -4.96 13.23
N MET A 844 10.52 -5.85 14.21
CA MET A 844 10.08 -7.25 14.05
C MET A 844 8.55 -7.27 13.96
N MET A 845 7.98 -8.19 13.20
CA MET A 845 6.57 -8.52 13.37
C MET A 845 6.41 -9.41 14.61
N GLY A 846 5.39 -9.14 15.41
CA GLY A 846 4.98 -10.02 16.50
C GLY A 846 4.51 -11.39 16.00
N ASN A 847 3.99 -12.21 16.91
CA ASN A 847 3.33 -13.45 16.51
C ASN A 847 2.00 -13.11 15.82
N PHE A 848 1.97 -13.25 14.50
CA PHE A 848 0.83 -12.95 13.62
C PHE A 848 -0.30 -14.00 13.69
N GLY A 849 -1.43 -13.71 13.07
CA GLY A 849 -2.55 -14.62 12.84
C GLY A 849 -2.97 -14.66 11.38
N ALA A 850 -3.65 -15.73 10.98
CA ALA A 850 -4.29 -15.87 9.67
C ALA A 850 -5.68 -16.48 9.86
N ALA A 851 -6.72 -15.78 9.39
CA ALA A 851 -8.10 -16.21 9.58
C ALA A 851 -8.95 -15.99 8.32
N PRO A 852 -9.83 -16.94 7.96
CA PRO A 852 -10.86 -16.70 6.96
C PRO A 852 -11.91 -15.73 7.53
N VAL A 853 -12.30 -14.74 6.74
CA VAL A 853 -13.31 -13.74 7.11
C VAL A 853 -14.57 -13.89 6.27
N THR A 854 -14.40 -14.14 4.97
CA THR A 854 -15.49 -14.52 4.07
C THR A 854 -15.03 -15.68 3.19
N SER A 855 -15.91 -16.19 2.33
CA SER A 855 -15.53 -17.21 1.33
C SER A 855 -14.45 -16.75 0.35
N ARG A 856 -14.21 -15.44 0.24
CA ARG A 856 -13.25 -14.83 -0.70
C ARG A 856 -12.18 -13.99 -0.03
N GLU A 857 -12.16 -13.95 1.30
CA GLU A 857 -11.34 -13.00 2.03
C GLU A 857 -10.70 -13.62 3.25
N TRP A 858 -9.38 -13.44 3.35
CA TRP A 858 -8.57 -13.85 4.49
C TRP A 858 -7.86 -12.63 5.09
N TRP A 859 -7.74 -12.61 6.41
CA TRP A 859 -7.05 -11.55 7.14
C TRP A 859 -5.78 -12.09 7.78
N ILE A 860 -4.66 -11.40 7.53
CA ILE A 860 -3.37 -11.61 8.16
C ILE A 860 -3.12 -10.46 9.12
N THR A 861 -3.11 -10.72 10.42
CA THR A 861 -3.04 -9.69 11.47
C THR A 861 -1.76 -9.79 12.28
N VAL A 862 -1.11 -8.66 12.57
CA VAL A 862 0.11 -8.64 13.40
C VAL A 862 0.31 -7.29 14.09
N GLY A 863 0.92 -7.30 15.28
CA GLY A 863 1.39 -6.08 15.95
C GLY A 863 2.87 -5.88 15.72
N GLU A 864 3.30 -4.63 15.56
CA GLU A 864 4.71 -4.28 15.46
C GLU A 864 5.44 -4.54 16.79
N ASN A 865 6.62 -5.16 16.72
CA ASN A 865 7.47 -5.49 17.87
C ASN A 865 8.79 -4.72 17.81
N LEU A 866 8.90 -3.68 18.64
CA LEU A 866 10.04 -2.77 18.70
C LEU A 866 11.18 -3.27 19.62
N LEU A 867 11.06 -4.47 20.23
CA LEU A 867 12.10 -5.07 21.08
C LEU A 867 13.07 -5.95 20.26
N PRO A 868 14.37 -6.08 20.58
CA PRO A 868 15.22 -5.25 21.42
C PRO A 868 16.04 -4.33 20.50
N GLN A 869 15.41 -3.31 19.93
CA GLN A 869 16.16 -2.30 19.20
C GLN A 869 16.60 -1.19 20.13
N ARG A 870 17.78 -0.64 19.82
CA ARG A 870 18.58 0.35 20.53
C ARG A 870 17.91 1.73 20.68
N THR A 871 16.60 1.80 20.89
CA THR A 871 15.93 3.05 21.21
C THR A 871 15.73 3.09 22.72
N ALA A 872 16.57 3.86 23.40
CA ALA A 872 16.31 4.36 24.74
C ALA A 872 15.01 5.21 24.83
N ASN A 873 14.21 5.28 23.76
CA ASN A 873 12.95 6.00 23.65
C ASN A 873 11.96 5.23 22.76
N ARG A 874 11.18 4.33 23.35
CA ARG A 874 9.95 3.73 22.74
C ARG A 874 8.81 4.73 22.54
N THR A 875 9.11 6.00 22.72
CA THR A 875 8.20 7.14 22.57
C THR A 875 8.25 7.71 21.16
N LYS A 876 9.11 7.18 20.27
CA LYS A 876 9.28 7.68 18.90
C LYS A 876 9.15 6.54 17.87
N PRO A 877 8.49 6.80 16.72
CA PRO A 877 8.50 5.90 15.58
C PRO A 877 9.91 5.57 15.08
N ASP A 878 10.09 4.38 14.51
CA ASP A 878 11.29 4.00 13.77
C ASP A 878 11.37 4.79 12.45
N PRO A 879 12.57 5.21 12.00
CA PRO A 879 12.74 5.89 10.71
C PRO A 879 12.19 5.13 9.49
N ARG A 880 12.05 3.80 9.58
CA ARG A 880 11.45 2.96 8.52
C ARG A 880 9.92 2.81 8.64
N GLY A 881 9.29 3.47 9.60
CA GLY A 881 7.84 3.67 9.69
C GLY A 881 7.12 2.96 10.83
N ALA A 882 7.77 2.06 11.58
CA ALA A 882 7.13 1.37 12.69
C ALA A 882 6.79 2.34 13.81
N ASP A 883 5.55 2.33 14.28
CA ASP A 883 4.96 3.34 15.15
C ASP A 883 3.97 2.76 16.17
N GLY A 884 4.08 1.45 16.45
CA GLY A 884 3.21 0.76 17.41
C GLY A 884 1.88 0.34 16.78
N SER A 885 1.86 0.16 15.47
CA SER A 885 0.67 -0.20 14.72
C SER A 885 0.28 -1.68 14.88
N VAL A 886 -1.04 -1.92 14.89
CA VAL A 886 -1.66 -3.21 14.60
C VAL A 886 -2.03 -3.21 13.11
N LEU A 887 -1.39 -4.11 12.38
CA LEU A 887 -1.46 -4.20 10.92
C LEU A 887 -2.40 -5.32 10.48
N LEU A 888 -3.12 -5.07 9.39
CA LEU A 888 -3.99 -6.00 8.70
C LEU A 888 -3.59 -6.12 7.23
N GLY A 889 -3.22 -7.31 6.79
CA GLY A 889 -3.12 -7.70 5.38
C GLY A 889 -4.39 -8.44 4.96
N ARG A 890 -5.20 -7.81 4.13
CA ARG A 890 -6.43 -8.37 3.57
C ARG A 890 -6.14 -9.02 2.23
N LEU A 891 -6.38 -10.31 2.14
CA LEU A 891 -6.18 -11.14 0.95
C LEU A 891 -7.53 -11.37 0.29
N THR A 892 -7.69 -10.93 -0.96
CA THR A 892 -8.91 -11.15 -1.75
C THR A 892 -8.59 -11.81 -3.08
N TRP A 893 -9.49 -12.66 -3.56
CA TRP A 893 -9.38 -13.29 -4.88
C TRP A 893 -10.48 -12.76 -5.82
N PRO A 894 -10.17 -12.37 -7.07
CA PRO A 894 -11.16 -11.88 -8.02
C PRO A 894 -12.24 -12.93 -8.33
N LYS A 895 -13.52 -12.52 -8.34
CA LYS A 895 -14.70 -13.36 -8.67
C LYS A 895 -14.42 -14.34 -9.82
N SER A 896 -14.61 -15.64 -9.61
CA SER A 896 -14.80 -16.59 -10.71
C SER A 896 -16.21 -16.36 -11.26
N GLU A 897 -16.30 -15.82 -12.47
CA GLU A 897 -17.48 -16.05 -13.29
C GLU A 897 -17.42 -17.53 -13.66
N ARG A 898 -18.31 -18.32 -13.08
CA ARG A 898 -18.60 -19.67 -13.56
C ARG A 898 -19.76 -19.60 -14.53
#